data_AF-A0A660UIX2-F1
#
_entry.id   AF-A0A660UIX2-F1
#
_cell.length_a   1.000
_cell.length_b   1.000
_cell.length_c   1.000
_cell.angle_alpha   90.00
_cell.angle_beta   90.00
_cell.angle_gamma   90.00
#
_symmetry.space_group_name_H-M   'P 1'
#
loop_
_entity.id
_entity.type
_entity.pdbx_description
1 polymer ?
#
loop_
_entity_poly.entity_id
_entity_poly.type
_entity_poly.pdbx_seq_one_letter_code
_entity_poly.pdbx_strand_id
1 'polypeptide(L)'
;MTDWWQRKITALLHDPPDKVFEIKGHKERARSLREIALSSEPPPEWEVVSEIADQIAAATDRLNFPQDIKVLEWTRKAWITHPISGQKMFLSIDLEPERAADAQIEAVKKLCQQAREPNLRFLLLWRRLEEELSEKAPEGRWGQLPADTRIPDHPLLHHARLVSAFASLKDPALLAFSIAPVQSFIASARRTGDLWMGSYLLSYLTWQAVKAVVEKLGPDHVLYPSLLGQPLVDKWLHDRRILSQEPDEKLLRLATFPNKFMALVPAEEANNIAEEAEEAVYQEWQRLADRVWRALLRVTPDIEKAQKIWERQVKAFLKTSPRIYWAAYPWAESPQKIAELYRDLTGSGKFLDVLKVKGKYPHNAGTVYAACFELVERALGARKSLREFSPFEEPGGKCTVCGEREALNDGSDWSGRRFWERISERLHPHVRREGRERLCAVCAVKRFVQRELGLKGDFPSTDSVAAASFVQEVLDRMGDEKVVEAVRDFCNALENSPLKSVAFSGMNIPKLERKAREKAAETFVKIDGEWLFSESFEPGRVRRAHGIALDPRTADELRGKLGELTKRVGTKPLAYYAILVMDGDHMGRWLSGTHEGLPKFIELLHPDAKEQMEKVAQGDEEWAKLLSSKRLVSPSYHAAISRALANFALHCVPYVVEELHPGRLVY
;
A
#
# COMPACT_ATOMS: atom_id res chain seq x y z
N MET A 1 6.14 15.55 -26.91
CA MET A 1 6.51 15.54 -25.48
C MET A 1 6.47 16.92 -24.81
N THR A 2 6.61 18.04 -25.54
CA THR A 2 6.72 19.41 -24.96
C THR A 2 5.45 19.93 -24.28
N ASP A 3 4.28 19.33 -24.53
CA ASP A 3 2.97 19.73 -23.97
C ASP A 3 2.26 18.62 -23.18
N TRP A 4 2.96 17.53 -22.86
CA TRP A 4 2.39 16.33 -22.21
C TRP A 4 1.61 16.65 -20.94
N TRP A 5 2.22 17.39 -20.01
CA TRP A 5 1.61 17.70 -18.72
C TRP A 5 0.46 18.70 -18.83
N GLN A 6 0.54 19.62 -19.77
CA GLN A 6 -0.53 20.60 -20.02
C GLN A 6 -1.78 19.91 -20.55
N ARG A 7 -1.65 18.97 -21.52
CA ARG A 7 -2.77 18.14 -21.99
C ARG A 7 -3.43 17.37 -20.84
N LYS A 8 -2.62 16.83 -19.95
CA LYS A 8 -3.10 16.11 -18.76
C LYS A 8 -3.84 17.00 -17.78
N ILE A 9 -3.38 18.24 -17.55
CA ILE A 9 -4.11 19.24 -16.74
C ILE A 9 -5.43 19.60 -17.40
N THR A 10 -5.44 19.85 -18.72
CA THR A 10 -6.67 20.11 -19.49
C THR A 10 -7.68 18.97 -19.31
N ALA A 11 -7.23 17.73 -19.41
CA ALA A 11 -8.05 16.53 -19.26
C ALA A 11 -8.51 16.27 -17.81
N LEU A 12 -7.66 16.54 -16.82
CA LEU A 12 -8.01 16.43 -15.40
C LEU A 12 -9.12 17.43 -15.00
N LEU A 13 -9.18 18.56 -15.68
CA LEU A 13 -10.17 19.63 -15.46
C LEU A 13 -11.12 19.78 -16.67
N HIS A 14 -11.39 18.68 -17.40
CA HIS A 14 -12.32 18.70 -18.53
C HIS A 14 -13.75 19.03 -18.06
N ASP A 15 -14.14 18.45 -16.93
CA ASP A 15 -15.33 18.75 -16.16
C ASP A 15 -14.96 19.50 -14.88
N PRO A 16 -15.80 20.46 -14.43
CA PRO A 16 -15.57 21.11 -13.15
C PRO A 16 -15.97 20.15 -12.00
N PRO A 17 -15.27 20.18 -10.85
CA PRO A 17 -15.66 19.39 -9.66
C PRO A 17 -17.12 19.59 -9.23
N ASP A 18 -17.71 20.74 -9.55
CA ASP A 18 -19.09 21.10 -9.24
C ASP A 18 -20.14 20.60 -10.27
N LYS A 19 -19.76 19.79 -11.26
CA LYS A 19 -20.65 19.37 -12.35
C LYS A 19 -21.98 18.79 -11.87
N VAL A 20 -21.93 18.04 -10.77
CA VAL A 20 -23.09 17.34 -10.19
C VAL A 20 -24.16 18.30 -9.64
N PHE A 21 -23.80 19.57 -9.38
CA PHE A 21 -24.75 20.60 -8.92
C PHE A 21 -25.62 21.18 -10.05
N GLU A 22 -25.48 20.71 -11.30
CA GLU A 22 -26.29 21.11 -12.46
C GLU A 22 -26.28 22.64 -12.74
N ILE A 23 -25.24 23.34 -12.29
CA ILE A 23 -25.09 24.78 -12.47
C ILE A 23 -24.91 25.10 -13.95
N LYS A 24 -25.69 26.06 -14.48
CA LYS A 24 -25.60 26.51 -15.88
C LYS A 24 -24.17 26.91 -16.26
N GLY A 25 -23.74 26.51 -17.45
CA GLY A 25 -22.43 26.86 -18.00
C GLY A 25 -21.24 26.08 -17.45
N HIS A 26 -21.39 24.76 -17.24
CA HIS A 26 -20.29 23.92 -16.72
C HIS A 26 -19.06 23.91 -17.64
N LYS A 27 -19.25 24.08 -18.95
CA LYS A 27 -18.14 24.14 -19.92
C LYS A 27 -17.31 25.41 -19.73
N GLU A 28 -17.97 26.54 -19.53
CA GLU A 28 -17.34 27.83 -19.27
C GLU A 28 -16.58 27.79 -17.93
N ARG A 29 -17.19 27.24 -16.87
CA ARG A 29 -16.51 27.08 -15.58
C ARG A 29 -15.29 26.18 -15.68
N ALA A 30 -15.39 25.04 -16.36
CA ALA A 30 -14.25 24.15 -16.59
C ALA A 30 -13.13 24.85 -17.36
N ARG A 31 -13.47 25.63 -18.39
CA ARG A 31 -12.50 26.46 -19.13
C ARG A 31 -11.78 27.44 -18.21
N SER A 32 -12.51 28.14 -17.33
CA SER A 32 -11.89 29.05 -16.35
C SER A 32 -10.91 28.33 -15.42
N LEU A 33 -11.24 27.12 -14.94
CA LEU A 33 -10.32 26.33 -14.12
C LEU A 33 -9.05 25.92 -14.89
N ARG A 34 -9.20 25.54 -16.17
CA ARG A 34 -8.06 25.21 -17.04
C ARG A 34 -7.15 26.41 -17.29
N GLU A 35 -7.72 27.57 -17.57
CA GLU A 35 -6.98 28.82 -17.75
C GLU A 35 -6.15 29.18 -16.50
N ILE A 36 -6.75 29.06 -15.31
CA ILE A 36 -6.06 29.26 -14.04
C ILE A 36 -4.91 28.26 -13.90
N ALA A 37 -5.16 26.98 -14.15
CA ALA A 37 -4.19 25.92 -13.95
C ALA A 37 -3.00 25.99 -14.93
N LEU A 38 -3.25 26.39 -16.18
CA LEU A 38 -2.24 26.51 -17.22
C LEU A 38 -1.57 27.89 -17.24
N SER A 39 -2.20 28.91 -16.62
CA SER A 39 -1.81 30.32 -16.77
C SER A 39 -1.90 30.82 -18.22
N SER A 40 -2.68 30.15 -19.06
CA SER A 40 -2.97 30.49 -20.45
C SER A 40 -4.24 29.77 -20.90
N GLU A 41 -4.86 30.25 -21.97
CA GLU A 41 -5.95 29.53 -22.62
C GLU A 41 -5.42 28.21 -23.24
N PRO A 42 -6.08 27.06 -23.02
CA PRO A 42 -5.67 25.80 -23.65
C PRO A 42 -5.92 25.86 -25.16
N PRO A 43 -4.97 25.41 -26.01
CA PRO A 43 -5.20 25.22 -27.43
C PRO A 43 -6.43 24.33 -27.71
N PRO A 44 -7.23 24.62 -28.77
CA PRO A 44 -8.41 23.82 -29.12
C PRO A 44 -8.10 22.33 -29.34
N GLU A 45 -6.91 22.01 -29.83
CA GLU A 45 -6.45 20.62 -30.03
C GLU A 45 -6.44 19.82 -28.72
N TRP A 46 -6.07 20.45 -27.60
CA TRP A 46 -6.06 19.77 -26.30
C TRP A 46 -7.47 19.52 -25.78
N GLU A 47 -8.43 20.39 -26.11
CA GLU A 47 -9.85 20.15 -25.78
C GLU A 47 -10.39 18.95 -26.57
N VAL A 48 -10.09 18.85 -27.87
CA VAL A 48 -10.48 17.70 -28.70
C VAL A 48 -9.89 16.39 -28.16
N VAL A 49 -8.61 16.39 -27.78
CA VAL A 49 -7.96 15.21 -27.16
C VAL A 49 -8.64 14.85 -25.83
N SER A 50 -8.98 15.84 -25.02
CA SER A 50 -9.70 15.63 -23.77
C SER A 50 -11.10 15.06 -23.97
N GLU A 51 -11.83 15.49 -25.00
CA GLU A 51 -13.16 14.97 -25.32
C GLU A 51 -13.09 13.50 -25.78
N ILE A 52 -12.09 13.14 -26.59
CA ILE A 52 -11.85 11.75 -26.99
C ILE A 52 -11.50 10.89 -25.77
N ALA A 53 -10.62 11.41 -24.90
CA ALA A 53 -10.22 10.73 -23.68
C ALA A 53 -11.39 10.52 -22.71
N ASP A 54 -12.28 11.52 -22.54
CA ASP A 54 -13.51 11.40 -21.76
C ASP A 54 -14.42 10.31 -22.34
N GLN A 55 -14.63 10.27 -23.66
CA GLN A 55 -15.45 9.24 -24.29
C GLN A 55 -14.91 7.82 -24.07
N ILE A 56 -13.59 7.63 -24.11
CA ILE A 56 -12.96 6.33 -23.84
C ILE A 56 -13.08 5.99 -22.35
N ALA A 57 -12.66 6.88 -21.45
CA ALA A 57 -12.72 6.69 -20.01
C ALA A 57 -14.16 6.41 -19.54
N ALA A 58 -15.14 7.18 -20.02
CA ALA A 58 -16.55 6.99 -19.76
C ALA A 58 -17.01 5.60 -20.18
N ALA A 59 -16.61 5.13 -21.35
CA ALA A 59 -16.95 3.79 -21.81
C ALA A 59 -16.29 2.67 -20.97
N THR A 60 -15.14 2.94 -20.33
CA THR A 60 -14.53 1.99 -19.38
C THR A 60 -15.25 1.94 -18.03
N ASP A 61 -15.77 3.06 -17.56
CA ASP A 61 -16.30 3.19 -16.19
C ASP A 61 -17.80 2.93 -16.07
N ARG A 62 -18.58 3.22 -17.12
CA ARG A 62 -20.05 3.22 -17.06
C ARG A 62 -20.70 2.63 -18.31
N LEU A 63 -21.96 2.27 -18.15
CA LEU A 63 -22.83 1.87 -19.26
C LEU A 63 -23.05 3.04 -20.23
N ASN A 64 -23.10 2.72 -21.52
CA ASN A 64 -23.51 3.65 -22.55
C ASN A 64 -25.04 3.78 -22.54
N PHE A 65 -25.57 4.54 -21.57
CA PHE A 65 -27.02 4.72 -21.43
C PHE A 65 -27.67 5.30 -22.70
N PRO A 66 -28.95 5.00 -22.97
CA PRO A 66 -29.74 5.72 -23.96
C PRO A 66 -29.79 7.23 -23.66
N GLN A 67 -30.00 8.04 -24.71
CA GLN A 67 -29.97 9.51 -24.65
C GLN A 67 -30.91 10.11 -23.60
N ASP A 68 -32.07 9.50 -23.40
CA ASP A 68 -33.16 10.07 -22.60
C ASP A 68 -33.06 9.78 -21.11
N ILE A 69 -32.12 8.92 -20.70
CA ILE A 69 -31.95 8.56 -19.29
C ILE A 69 -31.28 9.70 -18.54
N LYS A 70 -32.00 10.26 -17.56
CA LYS A 70 -31.53 11.40 -16.77
C LYS A 70 -31.94 11.28 -15.30
N VAL A 71 -31.09 11.79 -14.42
CA VAL A 71 -31.47 12.10 -13.04
C VAL A 71 -31.40 13.61 -12.91
N LEU A 72 -32.53 14.24 -12.59
CA LEU A 72 -32.65 15.69 -12.46
C LEU A 72 -32.59 16.06 -10.99
N GLU A 73 -32.03 17.24 -10.68
CA GLU A 73 -31.93 17.74 -9.31
C GLU A 73 -31.23 16.73 -8.39
N TRP A 74 -30.18 16.07 -8.89
CA TRP A 74 -29.54 14.95 -8.18
C TRP A 74 -29.10 15.34 -6.76
N THR A 75 -28.67 16.58 -6.52
CA THR A 75 -28.26 17.07 -5.19
C THR A 75 -29.38 17.00 -4.15
N ARG A 76 -30.66 17.09 -4.55
CA ARG A 76 -31.82 16.91 -3.65
C ARG A 76 -32.11 15.43 -3.35
N LYS A 77 -31.57 14.53 -4.16
CA LYS A 77 -31.74 13.07 -4.08
C LYS A 77 -30.38 12.39 -4.15
N ALA A 78 -29.39 12.89 -3.42
CA ALA A 78 -27.98 12.54 -3.60
C ALA A 78 -27.63 11.12 -3.09
N TRP A 79 -28.22 10.10 -3.71
CA TRP A 79 -27.91 8.71 -3.45
C TRP A 79 -26.64 8.32 -4.18
N ILE A 80 -25.68 7.75 -3.44
CA ILE A 80 -24.54 7.03 -3.98
C ILE A 80 -24.69 5.54 -3.70
N THR A 81 -24.03 4.73 -4.53
CA THR A 81 -24.08 3.28 -4.41
C THR A 81 -22.69 2.72 -4.14
N HIS A 82 -22.54 1.90 -3.10
CA HIS A 82 -21.26 1.27 -2.81
C HIS A 82 -20.90 0.26 -3.93
N PRO A 83 -19.71 0.34 -4.54
CA PRO A 83 -19.39 -0.40 -5.76
C PRO A 83 -19.33 -1.93 -5.57
N ILE A 84 -18.96 -2.40 -4.37
CA ILE A 84 -18.92 -3.83 -4.02
C ILE A 84 -20.27 -4.37 -3.57
N SER A 85 -20.94 -3.75 -2.59
CA SER A 85 -22.13 -4.31 -1.95
C SER A 85 -23.45 -3.91 -2.61
N GLY A 86 -23.44 -2.90 -3.49
CA GLY A 86 -24.68 -2.32 -4.03
C GLY A 86 -25.49 -1.55 -2.99
N GLN A 87 -24.99 -1.37 -1.77
CA GLN A 87 -25.68 -0.63 -0.71
C GLN A 87 -25.78 0.85 -1.09
N LYS A 88 -26.97 1.42 -0.91
CA LYS A 88 -27.26 2.82 -1.20
C LYS A 88 -27.09 3.67 0.05
N MET A 89 -26.47 4.82 -0.10
CA MET A 89 -26.30 5.80 0.96
C MET A 89 -26.74 7.16 0.45
N PHE A 90 -27.57 7.85 1.23
CA PHE A 90 -27.96 9.23 0.97
C PHE A 90 -26.87 10.17 1.46
N LEU A 91 -26.41 11.09 0.61
CA LEU A 91 -25.48 12.14 0.96
C LEU A 91 -26.24 13.42 1.28
N SER A 92 -26.06 13.92 2.51
CA SER A 92 -26.50 15.27 2.83
C SER A 92 -25.49 16.26 2.26
N ILE A 93 -25.90 17.01 1.24
CA ILE A 93 -25.12 18.06 0.60
C ILE A 93 -25.83 19.38 0.86
N ASP A 94 -25.23 20.22 1.70
CA ASP A 94 -25.75 21.55 2.08
C ASP A 94 -24.79 22.62 1.54
N LEU A 95 -24.50 22.54 0.24
CA LEU A 95 -23.57 23.42 -0.44
C LEU A 95 -24.29 24.15 -1.57
N GLU A 96 -24.38 25.47 -1.44
CA GLU A 96 -24.95 26.32 -2.46
C GLU A 96 -24.09 26.35 -3.73
N PRO A 97 -24.70 26.33 -4.93
CA PRO A 97 -24.01 26.38 -6.22
C PRO A 97 -22.91 27.44 -6.35
N GLU A 98 -23.18 28.68 -5.92
CA GLU A 98 -22.21 29.78 -6.01
C GLU A 98 -20.99 29.52 -5.12
N ARG A 99 -21.23 29.03 -3.90
CA ARG A 99 -20.15 28.66 -2.97
C ARG A 99 -19.32 27.50 -3.51
N ALA A 100 -19.96 26.51 -4.16
CA ALA A 100 -19.27 25.42 -4.83
C ALA A 100 -18.35 25.96 -5.95
N ALA A 101 -18.85 26.91 -6.74
CA ALA A 101 -18.11 27.50 -7.85
C ALA A 101 -16.91 28.33 -7.37
N ASP A 102 -17.05 29.07 -6.27
CA ASP A 102 -15.95 29.82 -5.66
C ASP A 102 -14.90 28.88 -5.06
N ALA A 103 -15.33 27.84 -4.35
CA ALA A 103 -14.43 26.90 -3.68
C ALA A 103 -13.47 26.19 -4.66
N GLN A 104 -13.96 25.77 -5.83
CA GLN A 104 -13.10 25.16 -6.86
C GLN A 104 -12.08 26.15 -7.46
N ILE A 105 -12.47 27.41 -7.69
CA ILE A 105 -11.57 28.45 -8.19
C ILE A 105 -10.47 28.72 -7.15
N GLU A 106 -10.86 28.88 -5.89
CA GLU A 106 -9.92 29.09 -4.78
C GLU A 106 -8.95 27.91 -4.63
N ALA A 107 -9.44 26.66 -4.70
CA ALA A 107 -8.63 25.45 -4.56
C ALA A 107 -7.62 25.32 -5.70
N VAL A 108 -8.06 25.42 -6.96
CA VAL A 108 -7.17 25.33 -8.13
C VAL A 108 -6.15 26.45 -8.13
N LYS A 109 -6.56 27.68 -7.80
CA LYS A 109 -5.64 28.83 -7.70
C LYS A 109 -4.59 28.62 -6.60
N LYS A 110 -5.00 28.19 -5.39
CA LYS A 110 -4.09 27.90 -4.27
C LYS A 110 -3.06 26.82 -4.63
N LEU A 111 -3.48 25.77 -5.32
CA LEU A 111 -2.57 24.68 -5.73
C LEU A 111 -1.61 25.13 -6.83
N CYS A 112 -2.11 25.76 -7.90
CA CYS A 112 -1.28 26.13 -9.04
C CYS A 112 -0.34 27.31 -8.78
N GLN A 113 -0.56 28.10 -7.72
CA GLN A 113 0.38 29.12 -7.25
C GLN A 113 1.62 28.53 -6.56
N GLN A 114 1.56 27.29 -6.07
CA GLN A 114 2.69 26.64 -5.37
C GLN A 114 3.77 26.13 -6.33
N ALA A 115 3.48 26.02 -7.63
CA ALA A 115 4.43 25.54 -8.62
C ALA A 115 4.30 26.27 -9.95
N ARG A 116 5.43 26.52 -10.62
CA ARG A 116 5.47 27.13 -11.96
C ARG A 116 5.38 26.09 -13.08
N GLU A 117 6.11 24.98 -12.93
CA GLU A 117 6.21 23.96 -13.96
C GLU A 117 4.90 23.14 -14.10
N PRO A 118 4.41 22.87 -15.32
CA PRO A 118 3.17 22.14 -15.55
C PRO A 118 3.14 20.74 -14.93
N ASN A 119 4.26 20.01 -14.93
CA ASN A 119 4.34 18.69 -14.30
C ASN A 119 4.11 18.75 -12.78
N LEU A 120 4.66 19.76 -12.10
CA LEU A 120 4.48 19.95 -10.66
C LEU A 120 3.06 20.40 -10.32
N ARG A 121 2.47 21.29 -11.13
CA ARG A 121 1.05 21.67 -11.01
C ARG A 121 0.13 20.47 -11.18
N PHE A 122 0.39 19.63 -12.18
CA PHE A 122 -0.35 18.39 -12.38
C PHE A 122 -0.30 17.49 -11.15
N LEU A 123 0.90 17.25 -10.59
CA LEU A 123 1.06 16.41 -9.40
C LEU A 123 0.32 16.99 -8.17
N LEU A 124 0.35 18.31 -7.99
CA LEU A 124 -0.41 18.99 -6.94
C LEU A 124 -1.92 18.83 -7.13
N LEU A 125 -2.44 19.11 -8.33
CA LEU A 125 -3.86 18.93 -8.64
C LEU A 125 -4.29 17.48 -8.47
N TRP A 126 -3.53 16.53 -9.03
CA TRP A 126 -3.81 15.10 -8.91
C TRP A 126 -3.89 14.64 -7.45
N ARG A 127 -2.94 15.07 -6.60
CA ARG A 127 -2.84 14.61 -5.21
C ARG A 127 -3.76 15.36 -4.25
N ARG A 128 -3.83 16.70 -4.33
CA ARG A 128 -4.38 17.57 -3.28
C ARG A 128 -5.73 18.20 -3.63
N LEU A 129 -6.19 18.17 -4.89
CA LEU A 129 -7.42 18.87 -5.29
C LEU A 129 -8.63 18.49 -4.42
N GLU A 130 -8.80 17.21 -4.11
CA GLU A 130 -9.91 16.73 -3.27
C GLU A 130 -9.84 17.26 -1.82
N GLU A 131 -8.64 17.26 -1.24
CA GLU A 131 -8.41 17.75 0.13
C GLU A 131 -8.63 19.26 0.20
N GLU A 132 -8.10 20.01 -0.77
CA GLU A 132 -8.28 21.47 -0.85
C GLU A 132 -9.74 21.87 -1.06
N LEU A 133 -10.48 21.17 -1.93
CA LEU A 133 -11.92 21.40 -2.09
C LEU A 133 -12.67 21.17 -0.77
N SER A 134 -12.30 20.10 -0.05
CA SER A 134 -12.92 19.75 1.24
C SER A 134 -12.54 20.72 2.36
N GLU A 135 -11.33 21.30 2.33
CA GLU A 135 -10.94 22.39 3.24
C GLU A 135 -11.72 23.68 2.96
N LYS A 136 -12.02 23.98 1.69
CA LYS A 136 -12.70 25.21 1.26
C LYS A 136 -14.21 25.16 1.44
N ALA A 137 -14.83 24.01 1.18
CA ALA A 137 -16.27 23.79 1.28
C ALA A 137 -16.54 22.35 1.78
N PRO A 138 -16.35 22.08 3.08
CA PRO A 138 -16.51 20.73 3.66
C PRO A 138 -17.92 20.15 3.47
N GLU A 139 -18.93 21.01 3.40
CA GLU A 139 -20.33 20.70 3.11
C GLU A 139 -20.55 20.04 1.73
N GLY A 140 -19.61 20.18 0.79
CA GLY A 140 -19.74 19.71 -0.59
C GLY A 140 -19.53 18.21 -0.81
N ARG A 141 -18.97 17.49 0.15
CA ARG A 141 -18.69 16.03 0.05
C ARG A 141 -17.92 15.63 -1.23
N TRP A 142 -16.98 16.47 -1.68
CA TRP A 142 -16.31 16.39 -2.98
C TRP A 142 -15.75 15.01 -3.36
N GLY A 143 -15.16 14.28 -2.41
CA GLY A 143 -14.63 12.92 -2.63
C GLY A 143 -15.69 11.85 -2.90
N GLN A 144 -16.98 12.16 -2.71
CA GLN A 144 -18.12 11.26 -2.86
C GLN A 144 -19.05 11.67 -4.01
N LEU A 145 -18.87 12.85 -4.61
CA LEU A 145 -19.68 13.30 -5.73
C LEU A 145 -19.45 12.38 -6.94
N PRO A 146 -20.51 11.80 -7.55
CA PRO A 146 -20.36 10.79 -8.57
C PRO A 146 -19.92 11.38 -9.91
N ALA A 147 -19.18 10.60 -10.70
CA ALA A 147 -18.87 10.96 -12.09
C ALA A 147 -20.12 10.90 -13.01
N ASP A 148 -21.07 10.03 -12.65
CA ASP A 148 -22.33 9.86 -13.35
C ASP A 148 -23.48 9.75 -12.36
N THR A 149 -24.43 10.67 -12.42
CA THR A 149 -25.60 10.71 -11.53
C THR A 149 -26.54 9.52 -11.73
N ARG A 150 -26.50 8.84 -12.88
CA ARG A 150 -27.35 7.67 -13.20
C ARG A 150 -26.81 6.39 -12.59
N ILE A 151 -25.49 6.26 -12.49
CA ILE A 151 -24.78 5.15 -11.84
C ILE A 151 -23.75 5.72 -10.85
N PRO A 152 -24.20 6.17 -9.66
CA PRO A 152 -23.37 6.94 -8.74
C PRO A 152 -22.48 6.03 -7.87
N ASP A 153 -21.66 5.19 -8.49
CA ASP A 153 -20.84 4.17 -7.82
C ASP A 153 -19.35 4.49 -7.75
N HIS A 154 -18.91 5.58 -8.40
CA HIS A 154 -17.53 6.05 -8.34
C HIS A 154 -17.43 7.59 -8.38
N PRO A 155 -16.41 8.18 -7.71
CA PRO A 155 -16.27 9.63 -7.63
C PRO A 155 -15.86 10.29 -8.97
N LEU A 156 -16.34 11.51 -9.20
CA LEU A 156 -15.98 12.36 -10.35
C LEU A 156 -14.47 12.57 -10.46
N LEU A 157 -13.80 12.81 -9.33
CA LEU A 157 -12.36 13.04 -9.33
C LEU A 157 -11.55 11.77 -9.65
N HIS A 158 -12.11 10.57 -9.49
CA HIS A 158 -11.45 9.34 -9.96
C HIS A 158 -11.55 9.25 -11.48
N HIS A 159 -12.74 9.47 -12.01
CA HIS A 159 -12.98 9.54 -13.45
C HIS A 159 -12.08 10.58 -14.13
N ALA A 160 -11.99 11.81 -13.59
CA ALA A 160 -11.16 12.87 -14.14
C ALA A 160 -9.66 12.50 -14.24
N ARG A 161 -9.14 11.72 -13.28
CA ARG A 161 -7.77 11.20 -13.32
C ARG A 161 -7.59 10.16 -14.43
N LEU A 162 -8.60 9.32 -14.65
CA LEU A 162 -8.60 8.36 -15.77
C LEU A 162 -8.65 9.07 -17.13
N VAL A 163 -9.47 10.11 -17.26
CA VAL A 163 -9.49 10.96 -18.47
C VAL A 163 -8.11 11.57 -18.72
N SER A 164 -7.44 12.03 -17.67
CA SER A 164 -6.06 12.53 -17.75
C SER A 164 -5.07 11.50 -18.29
N ALA A 165 -5.18 10.24 -17.83
CA ALA A 165 -4.33 9.17 -18.32
C ALA A 165 -4.57 8.87 -19.81
N PHE A 166 -5.82 8.77 -20.25
CA PHE A 166 -6.14 8.55 -21.67
C PHE A 166 -5.76 9.72 -22.57
N ALA A 167 -5.86 10.96 -22.10
CA ALA A 167 -5.52 12.15 -22.89
C ALA A 167 -4.04 12.22 -23.30
N SER A 168 -3.18 11.47 -22.60
CA SER A 168 -1.77 11.33 -22.95
C SER A 168 -1.45 10.08 -23.79
N LEU A 169 -2.43 9.25 -24.12
CA LEU A 169 -2.22 8.00 -24.85
C LEU A 169 -2.89 8.04 -26.22
N LYS A 170 -2.10 7.74 -27.25
CA LYS A 170 -2.63 7.50 -28.60
C LYS A 170 -3.15 6.07 -28.72
N ASP A 171 -2.28 5.11 -28.41
CA ASP A 171 -2.56 3.68 -28.46
C ASP A 171 -2.33 3.07 -27.07
N PRO A 172 -3.39 2.73 -26.33
CA PRO A 172 -3.26 2.22 -24.96
C PRO A 172 -2.92 0.73 -24.91
N ALA A 173 -2.18 0.36 -23.86
CA ALA A 173 -1.97 -1.01 -23.41
C ALA A 173 -2.20 -1.12 -21.90
N LEU A 174 -2.61 -2.30 -21.44
CA LEU A 174 -2.59 -2.63 -20.02
C LEU A 174 -1.32 -3.39 -19.68
N LEU A 175 -0.61 -2.91 -18.65
CA LEU A 175 0.56 -3.56 -18.07
C LEU A 175 0.19 -4.09 -16.69
N ALA A 176 0.34 -5.40 -16.48
CA ALA A 176 0.24 -6.03 -15.17
C ALA A 176 1.62 -6.48 -14.71
N PHE A 177 2.03 -6.09 -13.51
CA PHE A 177 3.34 -6.38 -12.94
C PHE A 177 3.18 -6.97 -11.54
N SER A 178 4.02 -7.93 -11.15
CA SER A 178 3.95 -8.58 -9.84
C SER A 178 5.30 -9.13 -9.36
N ILE A 179 5.53 -9.01 -8.05
CA ILE A 179 6.66 -9.61 -7.33
C ILE A 179 6.15 -10.85 -6.57
N ALA A 180 6.67 -12.05 -6.85
CA ALA A 180 6.20 -13.30 -6.23
C ALA A 180 7.27 -14.41 -6.23
N PRO A 181 7.26 -15.38 -5.28
CA PRO A 181 6.32 -15.53 -4.16
C PRO A 181 6.65 -14.60 -2.98
N VAL A 182 5.63 -14.13 -2.27
CA VAL A 182 5.79 -13.20 -1.13
C VAL A 182 5.92 -13.90 0.22
N GLN A 183 5.15 -14.99 0.42
CA GLN A 183 5.01 -15.63 1.72
C GLN A 183 6.32 -16.26 2.22
N SER A 184 7.07 -16.93 1.35
CA SER A 184 8.36 -17.53 1.70
C SER A 184 9.39 -16.48 2.14
N PHE A 185 9.38 -15.30 1.51
CA PHE A 185 10.27 -14.21 1.86
C PHE A 185 9.92 -13.57 3.21
N ILE A 186 8.62 -13.36 3.48
CA ILE A 186 8.14 -12.79 4.75
C ILE A 186 8.39 -13.77 5.89
N ALA A 187 7.94 -15.02 5.75
CA ALA A 187 8.01 -16.07 6.77
C ALA A 187 9.45 -16.48 7.15
N SER A 188 10.44 -16.19 6.28
CA SER A 188 11.86 -16.35 6.58
C SER A 188 12.35 -15.33 7.60
N ALA A 189 11.99 -15.54 8.87
CA ALA A 189 12.21 -14.64 9.99
C ALA A 189 12.51 -15.43 11.28
N ARG A 190 13.46 -14.96 12.10
CA ARG A 190 13.65 -15.48 13.47
C ARG A 190 13.21 -14.49 14.54
N ARG A 191 13.15 -13.21 14.19
CA ARG A 191 12.69 -12.13 15.05
C ARG A 191 11.46 -11.50 14.41
N THR A 192 10.59 -10.96 15.24
CA THR A 192 9.44 -10.15 14.80
C THR A 192 9.87 -8.97 13.92
N GLY A 193 11.03 -8.35 14.20
CA GLY A 193 11.64 -7.33 13.33
C GLY A 193 12.01 -7.85 11.93
N ASP A 194 12.44 -9.11 11.78
CA ASP A 194 12.72 -9.70 10.46
C ASP A 194 11.43 -9.91 9.65
N LEU A 195 10.35 -10.26 10.36
CA LEU A 195 9.03 -10.49 9.77
C LEU A 195 8.47 -9.16 9.24
N TRP A 196 8.47 -8.13 10.09
CA TRP A 196 8.07 -6.77 9.72
C TRP A 196 8.91 -6.22 8.57
N MET A 197 10.25 -6.31 8.65
CA MET A 197 11.08 -5.82 7.55
C MET A 197 10.95 -6.62 6.26
N GLY A 198 10.64 -7.92 6.34
CA GLY A 198 10.31 -8.70 5.15
C GLY A 198 9.07 -8.18 4.43
N SER A 199 8.02 -7.86 5.19
CA SER A 199 6.80 -7.26 4.65
C SER A 199 7.06 -5.86 4.07
N TYR A 200 7.72 -5.00 4.85
CA TYR A 200 8.04 -3.63 4.44
C TYR A 200 8.89 -3.59 3.17
N LEU A 201 9.93 -4.41 3.07
CA LEU A 201 10.79 -4.44 1.89
C LEU A 201 10.02 -4.80 0.61
N LEU A 202 9.07 -5.75 0.67
CA LEU A 202 8.27 -6.08 -0.50
C LEU A 202 7.35 -4.92 -0.92
N SER A 203 6.71 -4.27 0.05
CA SER A 203 5.90 -3.06 -0.18
C SER A 203 6.76 -1.95 -0.80
N TYR A 204 7.93 -1.67 -0.23
CA TYR A 204 8.85 -0.64 -0.68
C TYR A 204 9.45 -0.92 -2.07
N LEU A 205 9.83 -2.16 -2.35
CA LEU A 205 10.32 -2.58 -3.66
C LEU A 205 9.21 -2.51 -4.72
N THR A 206 7.97 -2.89 -4.37
CA THR A 206 6.84 -2.71 -5.29
C THR A 206 6.59 -1.23 -5.57
N TRP A 207 6.73 -0.37 -4.56
CA TRP A 207 6.69 1.08 -4.77
C TRP A 207 7.79 1.55 -5.73
N GLN A 208 9.02 1.02 -5.71
CA GLN A 208 10.03 1.41 -6.69
C GLN A 208 9.63 1.05 -8.14
N ALA A 209 9.03 -0.13 -8.34
CA ALA A 209 8.52 -0.52 -9.65
C ALA A 209 7.41 0.44 -10.13
N VAL A 210 6.47 0.76 -9.24
CA VAL A 210 5.40 1.74 -9.51
C VAL A 210 6.00 3.12 -9.78
N LYS A 211 6.97 3.57 -8.99
CA LYS A 211 7.62 4.88 -9.11
C LYS A 211 8.26 5.07 -10.48
N ALA A 212 8.86 4.03 -11.07
CA ALA A 212 9.41 4.10 -12.43
C ALA A 212 8.32 4.47 -13.47
N VAL A 213 7.12 3.88 -13.35
CA VAL A 213 5.97 4.23 -14.19
C VAL A 213 5.50 5.66 -13.91
N VAL A 214 5.38 6.02 -12.63
CA VAL A 214 4.89 7.33 -12.19
C VAL A 214 5.81 8.47 -12.63
N GLU A 215 7.13 8.29 -12.57
CA GLU A 215 8.09 9.33 -12.95
C GLU A 215 8.10 9.58 -14.47
N LYS A 216 7.75 8.56 -15.26
CA LYS A 216 7.69 8.65 -16.72
C LYS A 216 6.35 9.16 -17.24
N LEU A 217 5.24 8.57 -16.77
CA LEU A 217 3.91 8.84 -17.32
C LEU A 217 3.05 9.73 -16.42
N GLY A 218 3.26 9.68 -15.10
CA GLY A 218 2.42 10.29 -14.07
C GLY A 218 1.61 9.26 -13.27
N PRO A 219 1.17 9.62 -12.05
CA PRO A 219 0.53 8.68 -11.12
C PRO A 219 -0.90 8.27 -11.46
N ASP A 220 -1.58 9.03 -12.32
CA ASP A 220 -2.88 8.71 -12.91
C ASP A 220 -2.87 7.50 -13.86
N HIS A 221 -1.69 7.09 -14.34
CA HIS A 221 -1.54 5.90 -15.20
C HIS A 221 -1.57 4.59 -14.40
N VAL A 222 -1.48 4.63 -13.07
CA VAL A 222 -1.54 3.45 -12.21
C VAL A 222 -2.98 3.23 -11.77
N LEU A 223 -3.61 2.20 -12.34
CA LEU A 223 -5.03 1.86 -12.09
C LEU A 223 -5.21 1.10 -10.77
N TYR A 224 -4.20 0.31 -10.39
CA TYR A 224 -4.16 -0.43 -9.13
C TYR A 224 -2.70 -0.61 -8.67
N PRO A 225 -2.36 -0.45 -7.39
CA PRO A 225 -3.22 0.10 -6.33
C PRO A 225 -3.45 1.62 -6.49
N SER A 226 -4.42 2.16 -5.76
CA SER A 226 -4.58 3.61 -5.59
C SER A 226 -3.35 4.20 -4.91
N LEU A 227 -2.78 5.24 -5.54
CA LEU A 227 -1.62 5.97 -5.03
C LEU A 227 -2.00 7.18 -4.16
N LEU A 228 -3.28 7.57 -4.14
CA LEU A 228 -3.75 8.70 -3.35
C LEU A 228 -3.64 8.40 -1.85
N GLY A 229 -2.98 9.30 -1.10
CA GLY A 229 -2.83 9.18 0.35
C GLY A 229 -1.83 8.14 0.82
N GLN A 230 -1.08 7.52 -0.10
CA GLN A 230 -0.08 6.52 0.26
C GLN A 230 1.18 7.18 0.86
N PRO A 231 1.66 6.78 2.05
CA PRO A 231 2.77 7.44 2.72
C PRO A 231 4.06 7.49 1.88
N LEU A 232 4.40 6.40 1.16
CA LEU A 232 5.59 6.37 0.30
C LEU A 232 5.48 7.29 -0.92
N VAL A 233 4.26 7.53 -1.41
CA VAL A 233 3.99 8.45 -2.52
C VAL A 233 4.11 9.89 -2.03
N ASP A 234 3.50 10.18 -0.88
CA ASP A 234 3.56 11.52 -0.29
C ASP A 234 4.97 11.87 0.15
N LYS A 235 5.77 10.88 0.60
CA LYS A 235 7.20 11.06 0.87
C LYS A 235 7.98 11.40 -0.40
N TRP A 236 7.71 10.70 -1.51
CA TRP A 236 8.32 11.03 -2.80
C TRP A 236 7.95 12.44 -3.28
N LEU A 237 6.69 12.85 -3.13
CA LEU A 237 6.26 14.21 -3.46
C LEU A 237 6.91 15.26 -2.54
N HIS A 238 7.03 14.96 -1.25
CA HIS A 238 7.71 15.83 -0.28
C HIS A 238 9.19 16.00 -0.58
N ASP A 239 9.91 14.91 -0.87
CA ASP A 239 11.34 14.93 -1.21
C ASP A 239 11.61 15.72 -2.50
N ARG A 240 10.63 15.79 -3.40
CA ARG A 240 10.63 16.63 -4.60
C ARG A 240 10.16 18.08 -4.35
N ARG A 241 9.90 18.46 -3.09
CA ARG A 241 9.41 19.78 -2.67
C ARG A 241 8.04 20.15 -3.27
N ILE A 242 7.22 19.14 -3.58
CA ILE A 242 5.85 19.32 -4.08
C ILE A 242 4.90 19.43 -2.89
N LEU A 243 5.01 18.51 -1.92
CA LEU A 243 4.27 18.61 -0.66
C LEU A 243 5.14 19.29 0.40
N SER A 244 4.57 20.25 1.13
CA SER A 244 5.28 20.96 2.20
C SER A 244 5.44 20.12 3.45
N GLN A 245 4.45 19.29 3.78
CA GLN A 245 4.45 18.45 4.96
C GLN A 245 5.04 17.08 4.65
N GLU A 246 5.93 16.62 5.52
CA GLU A 246 6.41 15.25 5.50
C GLU A 246 5.32 14.32 6.06
N PRO A 247 5.12 13.11 5.48
CA PRO A 247 4.17 12.16 6.02
C PRO A 247 4.51 11.73 7.46
N ASP A 248 3.48 11.38 8.24
CA ASP A 248 3.68 10.85 9.59
C ASP A 248 4.58 9.61 9.55
N GLU A 249 5.66 9.66 10.33
CA GLU A 249 6.62 8.58 10.52
C GLU A 249 5.96 7.25 10.92
N LYS A 250 4.86 7.31 11.69
CA LYS A 250 4.08 6.12 12.08
C LYS A 250 3.39 5.45 10.91
N LEU A 251 3.02 6.21 9.87
CA LEU A 251 2.42 5.68 8.65
C LEU A 251 3.51 5.21 7.67
N LEU A 252 4.66 5.88 7.63
CA LEU A 252 5.78 5.50 6.77
C LEU A 252 6.37 4.13 7.08
N ARG A 253 6.20 3.59 8.28
CA ARG A 253 6.61 2.22 8.63
C ARG A 253 5.62 1.13 8.20
N LEU A 254 4.44 1.50 7.71
CA LEU A 254 3.41 0.54 7.30
C LEU A 254 3.70 0.03 5.88
N ALA A 255 3.49 -1.26 5.69
CA ALA A 255 3.72 -1.94 4.41
C ALA A 255 2.42 -1.95 3.59
N THR A 256 2.07 -0.81 2.98
CA THR A 256 0.74 -0.60 2.38
C THR A 256 0.64 -0.90 0.88
N PHE A 257 1.76 -1.17 0.21
CA PHE A 257 1.74 -1.55 -1.21
C PHE A 257 1.58 -3.06 -1.37
N PRO A 258 0.59 -3.52 -2.17
CA PRO A 258 0.51 -4.92 -2.57
C PRO A 258 1.69 -5.29 -3.45
N ASN A 259 1.91 -6.59 -3.65
CA ASN A 259 2.98 -7.14 -4.49
C ASN A 259 2.65 -7.15 -6.00
N LYS A 260 1.66 -6.36 -6.42
CA LYS A 260 1.16 -6.31 -7.79
C LYS A 260 0.63 -4.92 -8.08
N PHE A 261 0.89 -4.42 -9.28
CA PHE A 261 0.24 -3.23 -9.81
C PHE A 261 -0.28 -3.46 -11.23
N MET A 262 -1.19 -2.60 -11.64
CA MET A 262 -1.71 -2.50 -13.01
C MET A 262 -1.62 -1.05 -13.47
N ALA A 263 -1.11 -0.85 -14.67
CA ALA A 263 -0.94 0.45 -15.28
C ALA A 263 -1.51 0.49 -16.70
N LEU A 264 -2.01 1.66 -17.10
CA LEU A 264 -2.31 2.02 -18.47
C LEU A 264 -1.07 2.68 -19.06
N VAL A 265 -0.56 2.18 -20.18
CA VAL A 265 0.71 2.63 -20.78
C VAL A 265 0.59 2.77 -22.30
N PRO A 266 1.48 3.53 -22.97
CA PRO A 266 1.56 3.51 -24.44
C PRO A 266 1.93 2.10 -24.92
N ALA A 267 1.21 1.58 -25.92
CA ALA A 267 1.40 0.22 -26.43
C ALA A 267 2.83 -0.03 -26.95
N GLU A 268 3.41 0.95 -27.63
CA GLU A 268 4.78 0.86 -28.17
C GLU A 268 5.86 0.88 -27.08
N GLU A 269 5.57 1.42 -25.90
CA GLU A 269 6.51 1.52 -24.79
C GLU A 269 6.25 0.48 -23.68
N ALA A 270 5.23 -0.36 -23.82
CA ALA A 270 4.77 -1.23 -22.73
C ALA A 270 5.88 -2.16 -22.20
N ASN A 271 6.69 -2.74 -23.09
CA ASN A 271 7.83 -3.58 -22.70
C ASN A 271 8.93 -2.75 -22.04
N ASN A 272 9.32 -1.62 -22.63
CA ASN A 272 10.35 -0.75 -22.09
C ASN A 272 9.99 -0.28 -20.67
N ILE A 273 8.74 0.11 -20.44
CA ILE A 273 8.25 0.54 -19.12
C ILE A 273 8.28 -0.63 -18.12
N ALA A 274 7.91 -1.84 -18.54
CA ALA A 274 7.96 -3.01 -17.68
C ALA A 274 9.41 -3.37 -17.30
N GLU A 275 10.34 -3.30 -18.24
CA GLU A 275 11.77 -3.51 -18.04
C GLU A 275 12.40 -2.42 -17.16
N GLU A 276 12.04 -1.14 -17.37
CA GLU A 276 12.45 -0.02 -16.51
C GLU A 276 11.94 -0.20 -15.07
N ALA A 277 10.69 -0.66 -14.89
CA ALA A 277 10.13 -0.97 -13.58
C ALA A 277 10.84 -2.15 -12.91
N GLU A 278 11.19 -3.20 -13.68
CA GLU A 278 11.97 -4.33 -13.20
C GLU A 278 13.39 -3.89 -12.78
N GLU A 279 14.07 -3.09 -13.61
CA GLU A 279 15.40 -2.56 -13.34
C GLU A 279 15.42 -1.64 -12.12
N ALA A 280 14.39 -0.79 -11.93
CA ALA A 280 14.27 0.05 -10.75
C ALA A 280 14.26 -0.77 -9.45
N VAL A 281 13.61 -1.95 -9.45
CA VAL A 281 13.59 -2.85 -8.30
C VAL A 281 14.97 -3.49 -8.08
N TYR A 282 15.66 -3.93 -9.14
CA TYR A 282 17.01 -4.48 -9.02
C TYR A 282 18.00 -3.46 -8.49
N GLN A 283 17.99 -2.24 -9.04
CA GLN A 283 18.90 -1.16 -8.64
C GLN A 283 18.65 -0.73 -7.20
N GLU A 284 17.39 -0.62 -6.78
CA GLU A 284 17.10 -0.29 -5.40
C GLU A 284 17.54 -1.41 -4.44
N TRP A 285 17.28 -2.67 -4.77
CA TRP A 285 17.74 -3.79 -3.96
C TRP A 285 19.27 -3.81 -3.80
N GLN A 286 20.00 -3.62 -4.90
CA GLN A 286 21.46 -3.51 -4.88
C GLN A 286 21.91 -2.32 -4.03
N ARG A 287 21.29 -1.15 -4.19
CA ARG A 287 21.59 0.05 -3.41
C ARG A 287 21.41 -0.19 -1.90
N LEU A 288 20.32 -0.84 -1.51
CA LEU A 288 20.06 -1.18 -0.11
C LEU A 288 21.08 -2.19 0.43
N ALA A 289 21.38 -3.22 -0.37
CA ALA A 289 22.40 -4.21 -0.01
C ALA A 289 23.78 -3.58 0.16
N ASP A 290 24.19 -2.70 -0.75
CA ASP A 290 25.49 -2.00 -0.67
C ASP A 290 25.60 -1.12 0.57
N ARG A 291 24.50 -0.43 0.93
CA ARG A 291 24.45 0.37 2.17
C ARG A 291 24.62 -0.52 3.40
N VAL A 292 23.88 -1.62 3.48
CA VAL A 292 24.01 -2.59 4.57
C VAL A 292 25.42 -3.18 4.62
N TRP A 293 25.99 -3.54 3.47
CA TRP A 293 27.35 -4.08 3.38
C TRP A 293 28.39 -3.10 3.93
N ARG A 294 28.32 -1.82 3.52
CA ARG A 294 29.22 -0.76 4.03
C ARG A 294 29.04 -0.53 5.53
N ALA A 295 27.81 -0.57 6.03
CA ALA A 295 27.53 -0.46 7.47
C ALA A 295 28.15 -1.64 8.24
N LEU A 296 27.99 -2.87 7.73
CA LEU A 296 28.58 -4.06 8.33
C LEU A 296 30.11 -4.05 8.30
N LEU A 297 30.75 -3.63 7.20
CA LEU A 297 32.21 -3.50 7.09
C LEU A 297 32.78 -2.55 8.16
N ARG A 298 32.09 -1.44 8.45
CA ARG A 298 32.52 -0.49 9.49
C ARG A 298 32.50 -1.10 10.89
N VAL A 299 31.51 -1.93 11.18
CA VAL A 299 31.35 -2.56 12.50
C VAL A 299 32.26 -3.79 12.63
N THR A 300 32.37 -4.60 11.58
CA THR A 300 33.11 -5.86 11.56
C THR A 300 33.89 -6.03 10.25
N PRO A 301 35.10 -5.45 10.14
CA PRO A 301 35.90 -5.51 8.91
C PRO A 301 36.16 -6.94 8.39
N ASP A 302 36.24 -7.92 9.28
CA ASP A 302 36.37 -9.34 8.92
C ASP A 302 35.26 -9.87 8.00
N ILE A 303 34.10 -9.17 7.93
CA ILE A 303 33.01 -9.57 7.03
C ILE A 303 33.40 -9.51 5.55
N GLU A 304 34.41 -8.71 5.19
CA GLU A 304 34.96 -8.60 3.84
C GLU A 304 35.31 -9.96 3.22
N LYS A 305 35.75 -10.91 4.06
CA LYS A 305 36.08 -12.28 3.61
C LYS A 305 34.90 -13.03 2.99
N ALA A 306 33.66 -12.62 3.31
CA ALA A 306 32.44 -13.19 2.76
C ALA A 306 31.90 -12.45 1.51
N GLN A 307 32.63 -11.48 0.96
CA GLN A 307 32.18 -10.62 -0.15
C GLN A 307 31.70 -11.42 -1.37
N LYS A 308 32.42 -12.48 -1.75
CA LYS A 308 32.04 -13.31 -2.90
C LYS A 308 30.66 -13.95 -2.72
N ILE A 309 30.34 -14.42 -1.51
CA ILE A 309 29.02 -14.99 -1.18
C ILE A 309 27.96 -13.88 -1.19
N TRP A 310 28.30 -12.72 -0.62
CA TRP A 310 27.43 -11.55 -0.59
C TRP A 310 26.98 -11.13 -2.00
N GLU A 311 27.93 -10.83 -2.88
CA GLU A 311 27.67 -10.39 -4.25
C GLU A 311 26.86 -11.42 -5.04
N ARG A 312 27.22 -12.70 -4.91
CA ARG A 312 26.52 -13.82 -5.56
C ARG A 312 25.05 -13.85 -5.13
N GLN A 313 24.77 -13.77 -3.83
CA GLN A 313 23.41 -13.87 -3.29
C GLN A 313 22.57 -12.61 -3.55
N VAL A 314 23.15 -11.42 -3.45
CA VAL A 314 22.47 -10.15 -3.73
C VAL A 314 22.03 -10.09 -5.19
N LYS A 315 22.92 -10.46 -6.12
CA LYS A 315 22.62 -10.50 -7.57
C LYS A 315 21.55 -11.55 -7.92
N ALA A 316 21.46 -12.63 -7.15
CA ALA A 316 20.52 -13.72 -7.41
C ALA A 316 19.15 -13.55 -6.75
N PHE A 317 18.99 -12.63 -5.80
CA PHE A 317 17.77 -12.49 -4.98
C PHE A 317 16.49 -12.46 -5.80
N LEU A 318 16.37 -11.49 -6.72
CA LEU A 318 15.20 -11.28 -7.57
C LEU A 318 15.10 -12.26 -8.76
N LYS A 319 16.14 -13.06 -8.99
CA LYS A 319 16.16 -14.14 -10.01
C LYS A 319 15.75 -15.49 -9.43
N THR A 320 15.74 -15.63 -8.11
CA THR A 320 15.48 -16.90 -7.43
C THR A 320 14.14 -16.85 -6.71
N SER A 321 14.05 -16.08 -5.63
CA SER A 321 12.82 -15.89 -4.86
C SER A 321 12.97 -14.70 -3.90
N PRO A 322 12.10 -13.66 -4.02
CA PRO A 322 11.00 -13.49 -4.97
C PRO A 322 11.49 -13.21 -6.40
N ARG A 323 10.58 -13.29 -7.39
CA ARG A 323 10.81 -12.98 -8.80
C ARG A 323 9.86 -11.90 -9.29
N ILE A 324 10.27 -11.20 -10.33
CA ILE A 324 9.44 -10.22 -11.04
C ILE A 324 8.76 -10.91 -12.23
N TYR A 325 7.48 -10.64 -12.39
CA TYR A 325 6.67 -11.10 -13.52
C TYR A 325 5.85 -9.94 -14.04
N TRP A 326 5.78 -9.80 -15.36
CA TRP A 326 4.90 -8.84 -15.99
C TRP A 326 4.31 -9.40 -17.28
N ALA A 327 3.19 -8.81 -17.70
CA ALA A 327 2.54 -9.05 -18.98
C ALA A 327 1.91 -7.74 -19.45
N ALA A 328 1.96 -7.50 -20.76
CA ALA A 328 1.31 -6.36 -21.38
C ALA A 328 0.30 -6.81 -22.43
N TYR A 329 -0.83 -6.11 -22.52
CA TYR A 329 -1.83 -6.30 -23.57
C TYR A 329 -2.07 -4.98 -24.30
N PRO A 330 -1.47 -4.78 -25.49
CA PRO A 330 -1.85 -3.72 -26.42
C PRO A 330 -3.31 -3.88 -26.83
N TRP A 331 -4.09 -2.80 -26.75
CA TRP A 331 -5.49 -2.85 -27.14
C TRP A 331 -5.59 -3.07 -28.65
N ALA A 332 -6.46 -3.99 -29.08
CA ALA A 332 -6.70 -4.19 -30.50
C ALA A 332 -7.44 -2.98 -31.09
N GLU A 333 -7.36 -2.84 -32.42
CA GLU A 333 -7.87 -1.69 -33.19
C GLU A 333 -9.37 -1.39 -32.99
N SER A 334 -10.17 -2.37 -32.55
CA SER A 334 -11.60 -2.18 -32.33
C SER A 334 -12.11 -3.01 -31.14
N PRO A 335 -13.19 -2.55 -30.46
CA PRO A 335 -13.80 -3.33 -29.39
C PRO A 335 -14.26 -4.72 -29.84
N GLN A 336 -14.69 -4.85 -31.10
CA GLN A 336 -15.09 -6.13 -31.69
C GLN A 336 -13.92 -7.13 -31.72
N LYS A 337 -12.75 -6.71 -32.20
CA LYS A 337 -11.54 -7.55 -32.24
C LYS A 337 -11.10 -7.98 -30.84
N ILE A 338 -11.22 -7.09 -29.85
CA ILE A 338 -10.92 -7.42 -28.44
C ILE A 338 -11.89 -8.50 -27.92
N ALA A 339 -13.19 -8.33 -28.17
CA ALA A 339 -14.22 -9.28 -27.74
C ALA A 339 -14.11 -10.64 -28.44
N GLU A 340 -13.76 -10.66 -29.73
CA GLU A 340 -13.51 -11.88 -30.51
C GLU A 340 -12.28 -12.61 -29.98
N LEU A 341 -11.16 -11.92 -29.76
CA LEU A 341 -9.95 -12.52 -29.16
C LEU A 341 -10.28 -13.14 -27.79
N TYR A 342 -11.05 -12.44 -26.97
CA TYR A 342 -11.47 -12.96 -25.67
C TYR A 342 -12.31 -14.23 -25.82
N ARG A 343 -13.30 -14.25 -26.73
CA ARG A 343 -14.11 -15.44 -27.01
C ARG A 343 -13.24 -16.59 -27.48
N ASP A 344 -12.32 -16.35 -28.39
CA ASP A 344 -11.49 -17.40 -28.99
C ASP A 344 -10.55 -18.03 -27.95
N LEU A 345 -10.04 -17.25 -26.99
CA LEU A 345 -9.19 -17.73 -25.91
C LEU A 345 -9.94 -18.36 -24.73
N THR A 346 -11.19 -17.97 -24.48
CA THR A 346 -11.93 -18.36 -23.26
C THR A 346 -13.19 -19.18 -23.50
N GLY A 347 -13.67 -19.24 -24.74
CA GLY A 347 -14.97 -19.79 -25.13
C GLY A 347 -16.17 -18.89 -24.75
N SER A 348 -15.97 -17.79 -24.04
CA SER A 348 -17.06 -16.95 -23.53
C SER A 348 -17.35 -15.75 -24.43
N GLY A 349 -18.56 -15.69 -25.00
CA GLY A 349 -19.06 -14.57 -25.82
C GLY A 349 -19.56 -13.34 -25.05
N LYS A 350 -19.39 -13.27 -23.71
CA LYS A 350 -20.03 -12.25 -22.87
C LYS A 350 -19.75 -10.79 -23.28
N PHE A 351 -18.57 -10.49 -23.83
CA PHE A 351 -18.23 -9.13 -24.27
C PHE A 351 -18.76 -8.81 -25.67
N LEU A 352 -19.04 -9.83 -26.50
CA LEU A 352 -19.79 -9.65 -27.74
C LEU A 352 -21.24 -9.27 -27.44
N ASP A 353 -21.83 -9.85 -26.39
CA ASP A 353 -23.17 -9.49 -25.95
C ASP A 353 -23.25 -8.02 -25.48
N VAL A 354 -22.21 -7.51 -24.79
CA VAL A 354 -22.15 -6.08 -24.40
C VAL A 354 -22.21 -5.17 -25.63
N LEU A 355 -21.58 -5.56 -26.74
CA LEU A 355 -21.54 -4.78 -27.99
C LEU A 355 -22.83 -4.83 -28.81
N LYS A 356 -23.82 -5.65 -28.42
CA LYS A 356 -25.15 -5.65 -29.03
C LYS A 356 -26.01 -4.50 -28.51
N VAL A 357 -25.71 -3.99 -27.32
CA VAL A 357 -26.52 -2.98 -26.63
C VAL A 357 -26.25 -1.60 -27.21
N LYS A 358 -27.26 -1.00 -27.84
CA LYS A 358 -27.16 0.35 -28.42
C LYS A 358 -27.48 1.42 -27.38
N GLY A 359 -26.54 2.35 -27.22
CA GLY A 359 -26.65 3.51 -26.34
C GLY A 359 -26.56 4.83 -27.08
N LYS A 360 -26.25 5.90 -26.34
CA LYS A 360 -26.05 7.25 -26.89
C LYS A 360 -24.87 7.36 -27.85
N TYR A 361 -23.75 6.71 -27.52
CA TYR A 361 -22.50 6.84 -28.27
C TYR A 361 -22.15 5.54 -29.03
N PRO A 362 -21.31 5.59 -30.08
CA PRO A 362 -20.72 4.38 -30.65
C PRO A 362 -19.86 3.63 -29.63
N HIS A 363 -19.78 2.31 -29.76
CA HIS A 363 -18.84 1.52 -28.95
C HIS A 363 -17.39 1.87 -29.29
N ASN A 364 -16.55 1.91 -28.27
CA ASN A 364 -15.11 2.08 -28.39
C ASN A 364 -14.40 1.02 -27.53
N ALA A 365 -13.07 0.97 -27.59
CA ALA A 365 -12.28 -0.04 -26.86
C ALA A 365 -12.57 -0.03 -25.33
N GLY A 366 -12.92 1.12 -24.77
CA GLY A 366 -13.30 1.25 -23.36
C GLY A 366 -14.55 0.43 -22.99
N THR A 367 -15.51 0.28 -23.92
CA THR A 367 -16.73 -0.52 -23.71
C THR A 367 -16.43 -1.97 -23.27
N VAL A 368 -15.30 -2.51 -23.73
CA VAL A 368 -14.87 -3.88 -23.44
C VAL A 368 -13.59 -3.90 -22.60
N TYR A 369 -13.31 -2.85 -21.81
CA TYR A 369 -12.15 -2.78 -20.92
C TYR A 369 -11.98 -4.03 -20.04
N ALA A 370 -13.07 -4.55 -19.50
CA ALA A 370 -13.05 -5.76 -18.68
C ALA A 370 -12.45 -6.96 -19.42
N ALA A 371 -12.59 -7.04 -20.76
CA ALA A 371 -11.93 -8.04 -21.58
C ALA A 371 -10.42 -7.81 -21.61
N CYS A 372 -9.96 -6.57 -21.84
CA CYS A 372 -8.54 -6.21 -21.82
C CYS A 372 -7.89 -6.58 -20.48
N PHE A 373 -8.55 -6.22 -19.37
CA PHE A 373 -8.12 -6.56 -18.02
C PHE A 373 -7.98 -8.08 -17.84
N GLU A 374 -9.02 -8.80 -18.22
CA GLU A 374 -9.06 -10.25 -18.07
C GLU A 374 -8.05 -11.00 -18.96
N LEU A 375 -7.70 -10.44 -20.12
CA LEU A 375 -6.67 -10.97 -21.01
C LEU A 375 -5.27 -10.79 -20.41
N VAL A 376 -4.94 -9.59 -19.92
CA VAL A 376 -3.62 -9.33 -19.33
C VAL A 376 -3.42 -10.11 -18.02
N GLU A 377 -4.46 -10.29 -17.22
CA GLU A 377 -4.41 -11.13 -16.01
C GLU A 377 -4.14 -12.60 -16.34
N ARG A 378 -4.79 -13.14 -17.37
CA ARG A 378 -4.53 -14.50 -17.86
C ARG A 378 -3.10 -14.63 -18.37
N ALA A 379 -2.61 -13.64 -19.11
CA ALA A 379 -1.23 -13.63 -19.60
C ALA A 379 -0.22 -13.62 -18.44
N LEU A 380 -0.43 -12.77 -17.41
CA LEU A 380 0.40 -12.75 -16.21
C LEU A 380 0.34 -14.08 -15.45
N GLY A 381 -0.85 -14.68 -15.34
CA GLY A 381 -1.04 -16.00 -14.73
C GLY A 381 -0.30 -17.11 -15.48
N ALA A 382 -0.36 -17.10 -16.81
CA ALA A 382 0.39 -18.03 -17.66
C ALA A 382 1.91 -17.83 -17.49
N ARG A 383 2.37 -16.58 -17.48
CA ARG A 383 3.78 -16.23 -17.25
C ARG A 383 4.30 -16.76 -15.92
N LYS A 384 3.53 -16.65 -14.84
CA LYS A 384 3.85 -17.21 -13.51
C LYS A 384 3.83 -18.75 -13.51
N SER A 385 2.96 -19.36 -14.31
CA SER A 385 2.81 -20.82 -14.39
C SER A 385 3.95 -21.52 -15.12
N LEU A 386 4.74 -20.80 -15.92
CA LEU A 386 5.95 -21.35 -16.56
C LEU A 386 6.98 -21.84 -15.54
N ARG A 387 6.93 -21.36 -14.28
CA ARG A 387 7.81 -21.79 -13.17
C ARG A 387 9.28 -21.90 -13.59
N GLU A 388 9.77 -20.90 -14.32
CA GLU A 388 11.15 -20.88 -14.79
C GLU A 388 12.11 -21.22 -13.65
N PHE A 389 12.92 -22.25 -13.85
CA PHE A 389 13.92 -22.65 -12.87
C PHE A 389 15.26 -22.07 -13.26
N SER A 390 15.86 -21.29 -12.36
CA SER A 390 17.23 -20.80 -12.51
C SER A 390 18.08 -21.48 -11.44
N PRO A 391 18.90 -22.50 -11.78
CA PRO A 391 19.72 -23.19 -10.80
C PRO A 391 20.68 -22.22 -10.12
N PHE A 392 20.85 -22.38 -8.82
CA PHE A 392 21.76 -21.57 -8.02
C PHE A 392 22.42 -22.43 -6.95
N GLU A 393 23.75 -22.33 -6.83
CA GLU A 393 24.53 -23.14 -5.91
C GLU A 393 24.80 -22.42 -4.59
N GLU A 394 24.53 -23.11 -3.49
CA GLU A 394 24.76 -22.65 -2.11
C GLU A 394 25.51 -23.77 -1.35
N PRO A 395 26.80 -24.01 -1.64
CA PRO A 395 27.54 -25.20 -1.21
C PRO A 395 27.83 -25.26 0.30
N GLY A 396 27.93 -24.11 0.97
CA GLY A 396 28.21 -24.04 2.42
C GLY A 396 27.00 -24.29 3.31
N GLY A 397 27.26 -24.26 4.62
CA GLY A 397 26.26 -24.38 5.67
C GLY A 397 25.19 -23.31 5.56
N LYS A 398 23.95 -23.68 5.88
CA LYS A 398 22.78 -22.83 5.60
C LYS A 398 22.57 -21.74 6.63
N CYS A 399 22.04 -20.62 6.16
CA CYS A 399 21.55 -19.51 6.97
C CYS A 399 20.55 -20.02 8.01
N THR A 400 20.71 -19.65 9.28
CA THR A 400 19.84 -20.10 10.37
C THR A 400 18.47 -19.44 10.37
N VAL A 401 18.26 -18.44 9.51
CA VAL A 401 16.99 -17.71 9.36
C VAL A 401 16.14 -18.29 8.24
N CYS A 402 16.64 -18.32 7.00
CA CYS A 402 15.86 -18.86 5.88
C CYS A 402 16.06 -20.36 5.65
N GLY A 403 17.18 -20.96 6.07
CA GLY A 403 17.51 -22.36 5.78
C GLY A 403 17.83 -22.68 4.31
N GLU A 404 17.60 -21.74 3.38
CA GLU A 404 17.75 -21.95 1.94
C GLU A 404 19.15 -21.61 1.42
N ARG A 405 19.71 -20.47 1.85
CA ARG A 405 20.94 -19.89 1.29
C ARG A 405 22.15 -20.21 2.15
N GLU A 406 23.34 -20.24 1.55
CA GLU A 406 24.60 -20.37 2.28
C GLU A 406 24.74 -19.19 3.26
N ALA A 407 25.15 -19.49 4.49
CA ALA A 407 25.51 -18.43 5.43
C ALA A 407 26.83 -17.78 4.99
N LEU A 408 26.93 -16.46 5.13
CA LEU A 408 28.18 -15.74 4.91
C LEU A 408 29.29 -16.38 5.74
N ASN A 409 30.42 -16.68 5.10
CA ASN A 409 31.56 -17.33 5.72
C ASN A 409 32.85 -16.96 4.98
N ASP A 410 33.99 -17.31 5.56
CA ASP A 410 35.33 -17.08 5.03
C ASP A 410 36.02 -18.37 4.53
N GLY A 411 35.27 -19.47 4.38
CA GLY A 411 35.80 -20.78 4.02
C GLY A 411 36.56 -21.50 5.14
N SER A 412 36.63 -20.95 6.36
CA SER A 412 37.37 -21.58 7.48
C SER A 412 36.73 -22.87 7.99
N ASP A 413 35.41 -23.01 7.82
CA ASP A 413 34.66 -24.22 8.12
C ASP A 413 33.38 -24.29 7.28
N TRP A 414 32.92 -25.51 6.96
CA TRP A 414 31.72 -25.68 6.12
C TRP A 414 30.47 -25.01 6.72
N SER A 415 30.34 -24.99 8.06
CA SER A 415 29.14 -24.46 8.71
C SER A 415 29.11 -22.92 8.78
N GLY A 416 30.25 -22.26 8.58
CA GLY A 416 30.45 -20.83 8.82
C GLY A 416 30.36 -20.41 10.29
N ARG A 417 30.30 -21.36 11.23
CA ARG A 417 30.10 -21.09 12.66
C ARG A 417 31.28 -20.32 13.24
N ARG A 418 32.52 -20.70 12.90
CA ARG A 418 33.73 -20.04 13.44
C ARG A 418 33.83 -18.61 12.94
N PHE A 419 33.41 -18.36 11.70
CA PHE A 419 33.32 -17.02 11.15
C PHE A 419 32.33 -16.15 11.94
N TRP A 420 31.10 -16.66 12.15
CA TRP A 420 30.07 -15.93 12.91
C TRP A 420 30.39 -15.79 14.40
N GLU A 421 31.11 -16.74 15.01
CA GLU A 421 31.63 -16.61 16.38
C GLU A 421 32.45 -15.32 16.54
N ARG A 422 33.36 -15.02 15.61
CA ARG A 422 34.22 -13.83 15.67
C ARG A 422 33.47 -12.52 15.43
N ILE A 423 32.54 -12.49 14.48
CA ILE A 423 31.88 -11.22 14.09
C ILE A 423 30.62 -10.91 14.93
N SER A 424 29.99 -11.92 15.51
CA SER A 424 28.74 -11.75 16.28
C SER A 424 28.90 -10.91 17.55
N GLU A 425 30.09 -10.85 18.14
CA GLU A 425 30.35 -10.01 19.32
C GLU A 425 30.07 -8.54 19.06
N ARG A 426 30.50 -8.03 17.89
CA ARG A 426 30.30 -6.62 17.49
C ARG A 426 28.91 -6.32 16.94
N LEU A 427 28.16 -7.37 16.59
CA LEU A 427 26.79 -7.26 16.06
C LEU A 427 25.72 -7.51 17.13
N HIS A 428 26.11 -7.85 18.35
CA HIS A 428 25.19 -8.02 19.48
C HIS A 428 24.50 -6.67 19.82
N PRO A 429 23.20 -6.65 20.18
CA PRO A 429 22.27 -7.79 20.33
C PRO A 429 21.57 -8.22 19.03
N HIS A 430 21.87 -7.60 17.90
CA HIS A 430 21.19 -7.84 16.62
C HIS A 430 21.48 -9.21 16.02
N VAL A 431 22.56 -9.87 16.44
CA VAL A 431 22.89 -11.27 16.07
C VAL A 431 23.25 -12.05 17.33
N ARG A 432 22.75 -13.29 17.47
CA ARG A 432 23.12 -14.15 18.61
C ARG A 432 24.61 -14.51 18.56
N ARG A 433 25.26 -14.44 19.73
CA ARG A 433 26.69 -14.73 19.92
C ARG A 433 27.04 -16.20 19.66
N GLU A 434 28.34 -16.49 19.72
CA GLU A 434 28.91 -17.85 19.61
C GLU A 434 28.52 -18.56 18.30
N GLY A 435 28.34 -17.80 17.22
CA GLY A 435 28.00 -18.32 15.89
C GLY A 435 26.69 -19.11 15.85
N ARG A 436 25.81 -18.94 16.85
CA ARG A 436 24.51 -19.63 16.95
C ARG A 436 23.51 -19.13 15.92
N GLU A 437 23.66 -17.88 15.51
CA GLU A 437 22.92 -17.27 14.42
C GLU A 437 23.90 -16.94 13.28
N ARG A 438 23.56 -17.37 12.07
CA ARG A 438 24.39 -17.26 10.87
C ARG A 438 23.50 -16.80 9.73
N LEU A 439 23.85 -15.67 9.11
CA LEU A 439 23.00 -15.01 8.11
C LEU A 439 23.56 -15.21 6.70
N CYS A 440 22.68 -15.39 5.72
CA CYS A 440 22.99 -15.13 4.31
C CYS A 440 22.87 -13.62 4.03
N ALA A 441 23.31 -13.18 2.84
CA ALA A 441 23.24 -11.78 2.45
C ALA A 441 21.81 -11.22 2.49
N VAL A 442 20.83 -11.97 1.98
CA VAL A 442 19.41 -11.55 1.96
C VAL A 442 18.86 -11.35 3.38
N CYS A 443 19.11 -12.29 4.29
CA CYS A 443 18.68 -12.18 5.67
C CYS A 443 19.45 -11.08 6.44
N ALA A 444 20.72 -10.84 6.10
CA ALA A 444 21.49 -9.73 6.65
C ALA A 444 20.91 -8.38 6.19
N VAL A 445 20.54 -8.22 4.91
CA VAL A 445 19.84 -7.04 4.43
C VAL A 445 18.53 -6.86 5.21
N LYS A 446 17.67 -7.88 5.29
CA LYS A 446 16.43 -7.80 6.09
C LYS A 446 16.68 -7.34 7.53
N ARG A 447 17.73 -7.84 8.18
CA ARG A 447 18.07 -7.55 9.58
C ARG A 447 18.55 -6.11 9.82
N PHE A 448 19.26 -5.52 8.86
CA PHE A 448 20.03 -4.29 9.09
C PHE A 448 19.59 -3.09 8.23
N VAL A 449 18.74 -3.30 7.21
CA VAL A 449 18.34 -2.25 6.26
C VAL A 449 17.45 -1.17 6.85
N GLN A 450 16.77 -1.43 7.98
CA GLN A 450 15.81 -0.50 8.59
C GLN A 450 16.36 0.93 8.71
N ARG A 451 17.58 1.09 9.24
CA ARG A 451 18.23 2.40 9.42
C ARG A 451 18.55 3.07 8.08
N GLU A 452 18.91 2.28 7.07
CA GLU A 452 19.23 2.77 5.73
C GLU A 452 18.01 3.28 4.96
N LEU A 453 16.81 2.86 5.38
CA LEU A 453 15.51 3.34 4.90
C LEU A 453 14.99 4.54 5.70
N GLY A 454 15.73 5.00 6.73
CA GLY A 454 15.31 6.12 7.58
C GLY A 454 14.13 5.79 8.52
N LEU A 455 13.80 4.50 8.68
CA LEU A 455 12.71 4.07 9.56
C LEU A 455 13.18 4.10 11.02
N LYS A 456 12.43 4.78 11.89
CA LYS A 456 12.65 4.77 13.34
C LYS A 456 11.67 3.85 14.05
N GLY A 457 12.03 3.54 15.29
CA GLY A 457 11.28 2.65 16.17
C GLY A 457 11.62 1.19 15.90
N ASP A 458 11.83 0.43 16.97
CA ASP A 458 12.07 -1.00 16.85
C ASP A 458 10.74 -1.76 16.84
N PHE A 459 10.81 -3.06 16.60
CA PHE A 459 9.66 -3.95 16.65
C PHE A 459 9.72 -4.78 17.95
N PRO A 460 8.61 -4.92 18.70
CA PRO A 460 8.55 -5.67 19.95
C PRO A 460 9.11 -7.08 19.82
N SER A 461 9.87 -7.54 20.81
CA SER A 461 10.20 -8.97 20.97
C SER A 461 8.92 -9.81 21.20
N THR A 462 8.98 -11.11 20.95
CA THR A 462 7.85 -12.01 21.27
C THR A 462 7.52 -11.98 22.77
N ASP A 463 8.54 -11.87 23.62
CA ASP A 463 8.39 -11.73 25.07
C ASP A 463 7.70 -10.41 25.45
N SER A 464 8.01 -9.31 24.74
CA SER A 464 7.32 -8.02 24.91
C SER A 464 5.85 -8.09 24.54
N VAL A 465 5.49 -8.75 23.43
CA VAL A 465 4.07 -8.95 23.08
C VAL A 465 3.36 -9.83 24.11
N ALA A 466 4.01 -10.89 24.58
CA ALA A 466 3.44 -11.80 25.58
C ALA A 466 3.21 -11.10 26.95
N ALA A 467 4.14 -10.24 27.37
CA ALA A 467 4.03 -9.49 28.61
C ALA A 467 3.12 -8.25 28.53
N ALA A 468 2.63 -7.89 27.34
CA ALA A 468 1.92 -6.63 27.09
C ALA A 468 0.67 -6.43 27.97
N SER A 469 -0.13 -7.49 28.18
CA SER A 469 -1.32 -7.43 29.02
C SER A 469 -0.98 -7.20 30.49
N PHE A 470 0.10 -7.82 30.98
CA PHE A 470 0.58 -7.61 32.35
C PHE A 470 1.06 -6.17 32.55
N VAL A 471 1.83 -5.65 31.59
CA VAL A 471 2.30 -4.26 31.64
C VAL A 471 1.14 -3.28 31.57
N GLN A 472 0.11 -3.55 30.77
CA GLN A 472 -1.09 -2.73 30.76
C GLN A 472 -1.76 -2.66 32.14
N GLU A 473 -1.88 -3.79 32.83
CA GLU A 473 -2.47 -3.87 34.18
C GLU A 473 -1.59 -3.14 35.23
N VAL A 474 -0.26 -3.25 35.13
CA VAL A 474 0.66 -2.46 35.96
C VAL A 474 0.38 -0.96 35.79
N LEU A 475 0.30 -0.50 34.53
CA LEU A 475 0.03 0.91 34.22
C LEU A 475 -1.36 1.37 34.70
N ASP A 476 -2.38 0.51 34.64
CA ASP A 476 -3.72 0.79 35.17
C ASP A 476 -3.73 0.98 36.70
N ARG A 477 -2.76 0.40 37.42
CA ARG A 477 -2.64 0.47 38.88
C ARG A 477 -1.59 1.47 39.38
N MET A 478 -1.02 2.29 38.51
CA MET A 478 -0.02 3.30 38.90
C MET A 478 -0.57 4.40 39.83
N GLY A 479 -1.88 4.43 40.10
CA GLY A 479 -2.46 5.27 41.16
C GLY A 479 -2.22 4.74 42.59
N ASP A 480 -1.78 3.50 42.77
CA ASP A 480 -1.41 2.93 44.07
C ASP A 480 0.10 3.14 44.32
N GLU A 481 0.44 3.91 45.36
CA GLU A 481 1.83 4.21 45.74
C GLU A 481 2.68 2.95 45.94
N LYS A 482 2.09 1.84 46.42
CA LYS A 482 2.80 0.57 46.62
C LYS A 482 3.18 -0.09 45.29
N VAL A 483 2.35 0.09 44.25
CA VAL A 483 2.66 -0.38 42.90
C VAL A 483 3.76 0.49 42.29
N VAL A 484 3.68 1.81 42.45
CA VAL A 484 4.71 2.74 41.98
C VAL A 484 6.06 2.44 42.62
N GLU A 485 6.10 2.18 43.93
CA GLU A 485 7.30 1.78 44.66
C GLU A 485 7.86 0.46 44.12
N ALA A 486 7.02 -0.57 43.95
CA ALA A 486 7.45 -1.86 43.42
C ALA A 486 8.01 -1.77 41.98
N VAL A 487 7.38 -0.96 41.12
CA VAL A 487 7.89 -0.69 39.77
C VAL A 487 9.25 0.01 39.83
N ARG A 488 9.39 1.04 40.66
CA ARG A 488 10.65 1.79 40.82
C ARG A 488 11.77 0.89 41.33
N ASP A 489 11.48 0.10 42.34
CA ASP A 489 12.42 -0.86 42.92
C ASP A 489 12.91 -1.89 41.89
N PHE A 490 12.00 -2.43 41.10
CA PHE A 490 12.34 -3.37 40.05
C PHE A 490 13.17 -2.73 38.93
N CYS A 491 12.79 -1.55 38.45
CA CYS A 491 13.56 -0.79 37.47
C CYS A 491 14.98 -0.47 37.98
N ASN A 492 15.11 0.00 39.23
CA ASN A 492 16.40 0.30 39.85
C ASN A 492 17.28 -0.95 39.99
N ALA A 493 16.70 -2.09 40.37
CA ALA A 493 17.43 -3.35 40.46
C ALA A 493 17.98 -3.78 39.09
N LEU A 494 17.18 -3.65 38.02
CA LEU A 494 17.64 -3.90 36.65
C LEU A 494 18.73 -2.93 36.21
N GLU A 495 18.57 -1.63 36.47
CA GLU A 495 19.55 -0.60 36.13
C GLU A 495 20.91 -0.81 36.82
N ASN A 496 20.91 -1.37 38.02
CA ASN A 496 22.12 -1.66 38.79
C ASN A 496 22.70 -3.06 38.52
N SER A 497 22.05 -3.86 37.68
CA SER A 497 22.51 -5.20 37.33
C SER A 497 23.39 -5.22 36.08
N PRO A 498 24.15 -6.31 35.84
CA PRO A 498 24.84 -6.55 34.56
C PRO A 498 23.92 -6.57 33.33
N LEU A 499 22.60 -6.66 33.54
CA LEU A 499 21.59 -6.74 32.48
C LEU A 499 21.19 -5.37 31.92
N LYS A 500 21.58 -4.24 32.53
CA LYS A 500 21.17 -2.89 32.12
C LYS A 500 21.23 -2.66 30.60
N SER A 501 22.30 -3.11 29.95
CA SER A 501 22.53 -2.88 28.52
C SER A 501 21.59 -3.65 27.59
N VAL A 502 20.97 -4.73 28.08
CA VAL A 502 20.04 -5.58 27.33
C VAL A 502 18.61 -5.49 27.86
N ALA A 503 18.43 -4.97 29.08
CA ALA A 503 17.13 -4.83 29.71
C ALA A 503 16.30 -3.70 29.13
N PHE A 504 16.94 -2.57 28.79
CA PHE A 504 16.24 -1.35 28.40
C PHE A 504 16.19 -1.12 26.87
N SER A 505 15.86 -2.15 26.09
CA SER A 505 15.68 -2.05 24.63
C SER A 505 14.27 -1.61 24.20
N GLY A 506 13.35 -1.43 25.14
CA GLY A 506 11.98 -1.00 24.91
C GLY A 506 11.03 -2.13 24.53
N MET A 507 9.80 -2.06 25.05
CA MET A 507 8.74 -2.95 24.58
C MET A 507 8.31 -2.61 23.15
N ASN A 508 8.41 -1.35 22.73
CA ASN A 508 8.00 -0.87 21.40
C ASN A 508 6.51 -1.13 21.09
N ILE A 509 5.64 -1.01 22.11
CA ILE A 509 4.18 -1.18 21.98
C ILE A 509 3.51 0.20 22.16
N PRO A 510 2.97 0.81 21.09
CA PRO A 510 2.53 2.21 21.11
C PRO A 510 1.50 2.55 22.18
N LYS A 511 0.53 1.65 22.43
CA LYS A 511 -0.48 1.86 23.47
C LYS A 511 0.14 1.98 24.86
N LEU A 512 1.12 1.13 25.17
CA LEU A 512 1.77 1.13 26.48
C LEU A 512 2.61 2.39 26.68
N GLU A 513 3.36 2.80 25.65
CA GLU A 513 4.14 4.04 25.66
C GLU A 513 3.27 5.28 25.87
N ARG A 514 2.12 5.38 25.19
CA ARG A 514 1.18 6.50 25.40
C ARG A 514 0.49 6.47 26.77
N LYS A 515 0.32 5.28 27.34
CA LYS A 515 -0.34 5.09 28.65
C LYS A 515 0.61 5.33 29.81
N ALA A 516 1.91 5.13 29.62
CA ALA A 516 2.92 5.42 30.61
C ALA A 516 2.90 6.91 30.96
N ARG A 517 2.41 7.20 32.17
CA ARG A 517 2.40 8.54 32.76
C ARG A 517 3.33 8.51 33.96
N GLU A 518 4.14 9.54 34.11
CA GLU A 518 5.17 9.67 35.12
C GLU A 518 6.43 8.84 34.88
N LYS A 519 7.54 9.29 35.49
CA LYS A 519 8.88 8.78 35.25
C LYS A 519 9.02 7.27 35.49
N ALA A 520 8.37 6.73 36.52
CA ALA A 520 8.48 5.31 36.84
C ALA A 520 7.84 4.43 35.76
N ALA A 521 6.66 4.81 35.25
CA ALA A 521 6.01 4.11 34.15
C ALA A 521 6.80 4.26 32.85
N GLU A 522 7.32 5.46 32.56
CA GLU A 522 8.16 5.72 31.39
C GLU A 522 9.43 4.89 31.37
N THR A 523 10.07 4.66 32.53
CA THR A 523 11.20 3.74 32.65
C THR A 523 10.75 2.29 32.51
N PHE A 524 9.60 1.92 33.08
CA PHE A 524 9.10 0.55 33.05
C PHE A 524 8.79 0.05 31.63
N VAL A 525 8.13 0.87 30.80
CA VAL A 525 7.83 0.49 29.40
C VAL A 525 9.09 0.41 28.50
N LYS A 526 10.23 0.91 28.99
CA LYS A 526 11.52 0.76 28.30
C LYS A 526 12.16 -0.61 28.55
N ILE A 527 11.63 -1.42 29.46
CA ILE A 527 12.13 -2.78 29.72
C ILE A 527 11.64 -3.74 28.62
N ASP A 528 12.52 -4.54 28.04
CA ASP A 528 12.11 -5.64 27.16
C ASP A 528 11.32 -6.68 27.94
N GLY A 529 10.22 -7.19 27.38
CA GLY A 529 9.37 -8.17 28.02
C GLY A 529 10.09 -9.44 28.48
N GLU A 530 11.24 -9.80 27.90
CA GLU A 530 12.07 -10.92 28.38
C GLU A 530 12.32 -10.83 29.89
N TRP A 531 12.56 -9.62 30.41
CA TRP A 531 12.93 -9.41 31.81
C TRP A 531 11.72 -9.34 32.76
N LEU A 532 10.51 -9.50 32.24
CA LEU A 532 9.29 -9.61 33.05
C LEU A 532 8.97 -11.07 33.41
N PHE A 533 9.77 -12.04 32.96
CA PHE A 533 9.63 -13.46 33.30
C PHE A 533 10.69 -13.91 34.30
N SER A 534 10.26 -14.59 35.37
CA SER A 534 11.15 -15.00 36.46
C SER A 534 12.24 -15.98 35.98
N GLU A 535 11.92 -16.79 34.98
CA GLU A 535 12.79 -17.78 34.33
C GLU A 535 13.89 -17.14 33.47
N SER A 536 13.72 -15.88 33.06
CA SER A 536 14.73 -15.16 32.28
C SER A 536 15.97 -14.83 33.09
N PHE A 537 15.86 -14.76 34.42
CA PHE A 537 16.98 -14.53 35.33
C PHE A 537 17.79 -15.80 35.64
N GLU A 538 17.54 -16.94 34.99
CA GLU A 538 18.38 -18.15 35.12
C GLU A 538 19.81 -17.88 34.60
N PRO A 539 20.86 -17.94 35.45
CA PRO A 539 22.22 -17.55 35.04
C PRO A 539 22.74 -18.25 33.78
N GLY A 540 22.43 -19.54 33.61
CA GLY A 540 22.80 -20.30 32.42
C GLY A 540 22.09 -19.81 31.16
N ARG A 541 20.79 -19.47 31.25
CA ARG A 541 20.02 -18.86 30.16
C ARG A 541 20.57 -17.49 29.78
N VAL A 542 20.81 -16.60 30.75
CA VAL A 542 21.37 -15.26 30.50
C VAL A 542 22.73 -15.37 29.80
N ARG A 543 23.61 -16.23 30.30
CA ARG A 543 24.92 -16.48 29.66
C ARG A 543 24.76 -17.01 28.24
N ARG A 544 23.86 -17.96 28.00
CA ARG A 544 23.63 -18.56 26.68
C ARG A 544 22.99 -17.61 25.67
N ALA A 545 22.10 -16.72 26.11
CA ALA A 545 21.32 -15.83 25.23
C ALA A 545 22.04 -14.52 24.97
N HIS A 546 22.61 -13.91 26.01
CA HIS A 546 23.17 -12.55 25.98
C HIS A 546 24.69 -12.53 26.20
N GLY A 547 25.30 -13.66 26.57
CA GLY A 547 26.73 -13.72 26.88
C GLY A 547 27.11 -12.90 28.12
N ILE A 548 26.17 -12.68 29.03
CA ILE A 548 26.36 -11.91 30.26
C ILE A 548 26.48 -12.91 31.42
N ALA A 549 27.48 -12.73 32.28
CA ALA A 549 27.58 -13.47 33.53
C ALA A 549 26.66 -12.79 34.57
N LEU A 550 25.67 -13.53 35.06
CA LEU A 550 24.78 -13.10 36.13
C LEU A 550 25.04 -13.99 37.35
N ASP A 551 25.42 -13.40 38.48
CA ASP A 551 25.62 -14.18 39.70
C ASP A 551 24.27 -14.56 40.33
N PRO A 552 24.21 -15.67 41.09
CA PRO A 552 22.96 -16.15 41.67
C PRO A 552 22.28 -15.17 42.63
N ARG A 553 23.04 -14.34 43.37
CA ARG A 553 22.46 -13.40 44.34
C ARG A 553 21.71 -12.28 43.63
N THR A 554 22.33 -11.69 42.61
CA THR A 554 21.67 -10.68 41.77
C THR A 554 20.45 -11.26 41.05
N ALA A 555 20.54 -12.51 40.57
CA ALA A 555 19.39 -13.19 39.97
C ALA A 555 18.21 -13.36 40.94
N ASP A 556 18.48 -13.77 42.18
CA ASP A 556 17.45 -13.94 43.21
C ASP A 556 16.86 -12.59 43.67
N GLU A 557 17.67 -11.54 43.75
CA GLU A 557 17.20 -10.18 44.01
C GLU A 557 16.20 -9.71 42.93
N LEU A 558 16.57 -9.85 41.65
CA LEU A 558 15.73 -9.46 40.52
C LEU A 558 14.41 -10.25 40.50
N ARG A 559 14.46 -11.56 40.74
CA ARG A 559 13.26 -12.39 40.89
C ARG A 559 12.40 -11.95 42.06
N GLY A 560 13.02 -11.60 43.20
CA GLY A 560 12.32 -11.09 44.37
C GLY A 560 11.58 -9.79 44.10
N LYS A 561 12.24 -8.82 43.44
CA LYS A 561 11.63 -7.54 43.06
C LYS A 561 10.49 -7.71 42.05
N LEU A 562 10.67 -8.56 41.03
CA LEU A 562 9.59 -8.90 40.10
C LEU A 562 8.43 -9.63 40.80
N GLY A 563 8.75 -10.55 41.73
CA GLY A 563 7.78 -11.27 42.54
C GLY A 563 6.92 -10.33 43.39
N GLU A 564 7.53 -9.33 44.01
CA GLU A 564 6.81 -8.30 44.76
C GLU A 564 5.91 -7.46 43.84
N LEU A 565 6.41 -7.03 42.67
CA LEU A 565 5.60 -6.31 41.68
C LEU A 565 4.37 -7.12 41.25
N THR A 566 4.55 -8.39 40.86
CA THR A 566 3.42 -9.26 40.45
C THR A 566 2.43 -9.49 41.59
N LYS A 567 2.89 -9.59 42.84
CA LYS A 567 2.03 -9.71 44.03
C LYS A 567 1.20 -8.45 44.27
N ARG A 568 1.77 -7.26 44.11
CA ARG A 568 1.05 -5.97 44.27
C ARG A 568 -0.01 -5.77 43.20
N VAL A 569 0.31 -6.14 41.96
CA VAL A 569 -0.62 -6.03 40.83
C VAL A 569 -1.66 -7.16 40.84
N GLY A 570 -1.38 -8.28 41.50
CA GLY A 570 -2.31 -9.42 41.62
C GLY A 570 -2.40 -10.28 40.36
N THR A 571 -1.47 -10.11 39.42
CA THR A 571 -1.36 -10.91 38.19
C THR A 571 0.10 -11.07 37.77
N LYS A 572 0.36 -11.99 36.84
CA LYS A 572 1.69 -12.31 36.30
C LYS A 572 1.67 -12.25 34.77
N PRO A 573 2.81 -12.00 34.12
CA PRO A 573 2.90 -12.06 32.67
C PRO A 573 2.67 -13.49 32.17
N LEU A 574 1.97 -13.60 31.04
CA LEU A 574 1.72 -14.86 30.36
C LEU A 574 2.81 -15.11 29.32
N ALA A 575 3.27 -16.35 29.21
CA ALA A 575 4.32 -16.72 28.24
C ALA A 575 3.78 -16.97 26.81
N TYR A 576 2.56 -16.50 26.52
CA TYR A 576 1.87 -16.72 25.24
C TYR A 576 1.50 -15.40 24.60
N TYR A 577 1.59 -15.36 23.28
CA TYR A 577 1.09 -14.28 22.43
C TYR A 577 0.27 -14.87 21.28
N ALA A 578 -0.52 -14.03 20.63
CA ALA A 578 -1.29 -14.43 19.44
C ALA A 578 -0.72 -13.75 18.19
N ILE A 579 -0.60 -14.50 17.10
CA ILE A 579 -0.40 -13.94 15.76
C ILE A 579 -1.77 -13.92 15.09
N LEU A 580 -2.26 -12.71 14.80
CA LEU A 580 -3.49 -12.53 14.04
C LEU A 580 -3.13 -12.35 12.56
N VAL A 581 -3.57 -13.27 11.72
CA VAL A 581 -3.47 -13.17 10.26
C VAL A 581 -4.89 -13.07 9.73
N MET A 582 -5.16 -12.01 8.97
CA MET A 582 -6.44 -11.78 8.31
C MET A 582 -6.20 -11.69 6.81
N ASP A 583 -7.03 -12.34 6.02
CA ASP A 583 -7.06 -12.21 4.57
C ASP A 583 -8.50 -11.94 4.14
N GLY A 584 -8.67 -11.12 3.11
CA GLY A 584 -9.99 -10.79 2.60
C GLY A 584 -10.55 -11.97 1.81
N ASP A 585 -11.76 -12.40 2.17
CA ASP A 585 -12.40 -13.55 1.52
C ASP A 585 -12.58 -13.30 0.01
N HIS A 586 -11.96 -14.16 -0.79
CA HIS A 586 -12.05 -14.15 -2.24
C HIS A 586 -11.71 -12.79 -2.88
N MET A 587 -10.80 -11.99 -2.31
CA MET A 587 -10.43 -10.67 -2.85
C MET A 587 -10.02 -10.70 -4.33
N GLY A 588 -9.35 -11.76 -4.78
CA GLY A 588 -9.03 -11.95 -6.20
C GLY A 588 -10.28 -12.06 -7.09
N ARG A 589 -11.37 -12.68 -6.60
CA ARG A 589 -12.65 -12.77 -7.33
C ARG A 589 -13.39 -11.45 -7.35
N TRP A 590 -13.31 -10.67 -6.27
CA TRP A 590 -13.85 -9.31 -6.22
C TRP A 590 -13.12 -8.41 -7.24
N LEU A 591 -11.79 -8.35 -7.17
CA LEU A 591 -10.98 -7.54 -8.10
C LEU A 591 -11.12 -7.98 -9.57
N SER A 592 -11.34 -9.27 -9.84
CA SER A 592 -11.54 -9.77 -11.21
C SER A 592 -12.97 -9.69 -11.73
N GLY A 593 -13.94 -9.24 -10.91
CA GLY A 593 -15.35 -9.18 -11.33
C GLY A 593 -16.02 -10.55 -11.47
N THR A 594 -15.45 -11.60 -10.87
CA THR A 594 -15.97 -12.98 -10.97
C THR A 594 -16.70 -13.43 -9.70
N HIS A 595 -16.69 -12.62 -8.64
CA HIS A 595 -17.33 -12.97 -7.38
C HIS A 595 -18.85 -13.12 -7.50
N GLU A 596 -19.43 -14.07 -6.75
CA GLU A 596 -20.85 -14.38 -6.87
C GLU A 596 -21.76 -13.28 -6.33
N GLY A 597 -21.33 -12.61 -5.27
CA GLY A 597 -22.03 -11.49 -4.63
C GLY A 597 -21.82 -10.12 -5.27
N LEU A 598 -21.28 -10.04 -6.49
CA LEU A 598 -21.23 -8.77 -7.21
C LEU A 598 -22.63 -8.29 -7.59
N PRO A 599 -22.94 -6.99 -7.42
CA PRO A 599 -24.23 -6.46 -7.76
C PRO A 599 -24.45 -6.53 -9.27
N LYS A 600 -25.72 -6.67 -9.65
CA LYS A 600 -26.15 -6.50 -11.02
C LYS A 600 -26.09 -5.03 -11.41
N PHE A 601 -25.96 -4.74 -12.71
CA PHE A 601 -25.95 -3.35 -13.18
C PHE A 601 -27.19 -2.56 -12.71
N ILE A 602 -28.37 -3.19 -12.75
CA ILE A 602 -29.62 -2.56 -12.31
C ILE A 602 -29.63 -2.15 -10.82
N GLU A 603 -28.85 -2.84 -9.98
CA GLU A 603 -28.76 -2.57 -8.54
C GLU A 603 -27.86 -1.36 -8.24
N LEU A 604 -26.91 -1.07 -9.14
CA LEU A 604 -26.00 0.08 -9.03
C LEU A 604 -26.65 1.41 -9.39
N LEU A 605 -27.74 1.38 -10.15
CA LEU A 605 -28.37 2.59 -10.67
C LEU A 605 -29.04 3.42 -9.57
N HIS A 606 -28.99 4.74 -9.76
CA HIS A 606 -29.81 5.68 -9.01
C HIS A 606 -31.30 5.32 -9.14
N PRO A 607 -32.15 5.45 -8.10
CA PRO A 607 -33.57 5.09 -8.17
C PRO A 607 -34.31 5.60 -9.41
N ASP A 608 -34.18 6.89 -9.74
CA ASP A 608 -34.82 7.49 -10.92
C ASP A 608 -34.29 6.89 -12.25
N ALA A 609 -32.99 6.61 -12.34
CA ALA A 609 -32.39 5.99 -13.53
C ALA A 609 -32.79 4.52 -13.65
N LYS A 610 -32.92 3.82 -12.51
CA LYS A 610 -33.39 2.44 -12.46
C LYS A 610 -34.80 2.32 -13.05
N GLU A 611 -35.74 3.16 -12.61
CA GLU A 611 -37.11 3.13 -13.13
C GLU A 611 -37.17 3.37 -14.65
N GLN A 612 -36.36 4.32 -15.14
CA GLN A 612 -36.28 4.60 -16.57
C GLN A 612 -35.67 3.42 -17.35
N MET A 613 -34.61 2.82 -16.83
CA MET A 613 -33.96 1.66 -17.47
C MET A 613 -34.83 0.39 -17.43
N GLU A 614 -35.67 0.22 -16.41
CA GLU A 614 -36.67 -0.87 -16.38
C GLU A 614 -37.68 -0.75 -17.51
N LYS A 615 -38.09 0.48 -17.88
CA LYS A 615 -38.96 0.73 -19.05
C LYS A 615 -38.24 0.41 -20.37
N VAL A 616 -36.96 0.77 -20.49
CA VAL A 616 -36.14 0.40 -21.66
C VAL A 616 -36.03 -1.12 -21.78
N ALA A 617 -35.76 -1.81 -20.68
CA ALA A 617 -35.60 -3.26 -20.65
C ALA A 617 -36.88 -4.03 -21.05
N GLN A 618 -38.07 -3.44 -20.93
CA GLN A 618 -39.32 -4.06 -21.39
C GLN A 618 -39.41 -4.14 -22.92
N GLY A 619 -38.73 -3.23 -23.64
CA GLY A 619 -38.77 -3.14 -25.11
C GLY A 619 -37.49 -3.60 -25.81
N ASP A 620 -36.42 -3.90 -25.07
CA ASP A 620 -35.12 -4.27 -25.60
C ASP A 620 -34.51 -5.42 -24.77
N GLU A 621 -34.50 -6.62 -25.37
CA GLU A 621 -34.01 -7.85 -24.73
C GLU A 621 -32.51 -7.79 -24.41
N GLU A 622 -31.71 -7.09 -25.23
CA GLU A 622 -30.27 -6.95 -25.01
C GLU A 622 -30.01 -6.06 -23.79
N TRP A 623 -30.76 -4.96 -23.63
CA TRP A 623 -30.72 -4.15 -22.41
C TRP A 623 -31.19 -4.92 -21.18
N ALA A 624 -32.27 -5.71 -21.28
CA ALA A 624 -32.75 -6.55 -20.18
C ALA A 624 -31.68 -7.55 -19.72
N LYS A 625 -31.01 -8.22 -20.68
CA LYS A 625 -29.92 -9.14 -20.42
C LYS A 625 -28.75 -8.43 -19.74
N LEU A 626 -28.30 -7.28 -20.25
CA LEU A 626 -27.17 -6.54 -19.69
C LEU A 626 -27.46 -6.03 -18.27
N LEU A 627 -28.64 -5.44 -18.03
CA LEU A 627 -29.02 -4.90 -16.72
C LEU A 627 -29.14 -5.99 -15.64
N SER A 628 -29.57 -7.18 -16.03
CA SER A 628 -29.66 -8.35 -15.15
C SER A 628 -28.32 -9.05 -14.90
N SER A 629 -27.30 -8.73 -15.71
CA SER A 629 -25.94 -9.26 -15.56
C SER A 629 -25.19 -8.56 -14.43
N LYS A 630 -24.20 -9.27 -13.88
CA LYS A 630 -23.29 -8.70 -12.87
C LYS A 630 -22.48 -7.56 -13.47
N ARG A 631 -22.16 -6.56 -12.65
CA ARG A 631 -21.27 -5.48 -13.04
C ARG A 631 -19.97 -6.03 -13.62
N LEU A 632 -19.46 -5.36 -14.65
CA LEU A 632 -18.12 -5.61 -15.15
C LEU A 632 -17.10 -4.81 -14.33
N VAL A 633 -15.85 -5.25 -14.36
CA VAL A 633 -14.74 -4.48 -13.77
C VAL A 633 -14.47 -3.23 -14.61
N SER A 634 -14.13 -2.14 -13.94
CA SER A 634 -13.71 -0.89 -14.54
C SER A 634 -12.50 -0.32 -13.81
N PRO A 635 -11.75 0.62 -14.41
CA PRO A 635 -10.65 1.30 -13.71
C PRO A 635 -11.14 2.01 -12.44
N SER A 636 -12.28 2.71 -12.49
CA SER A 636 -12.82 3.37 -11.30
C SER A 636 -13.29 2.38 -10.22
N TYR A 637 -13.77 1.19 -10.60
CA TYR A 637 -14.04 0.11 -9.65
C TYR A 637 -12.77 -0.32 -8.91
N HIS A 638 -11.67 -0.58 -9.64
CA HIS A 638 -10.39 -0.96 -9.04
C HIS A 638 -9.82 0.16 -8.16
N ALA A 639 -9.91 1.41 -8.60
CA ALA A 639 -9.47 2.57 -7.84
C ALA A 639 -10.27 2.73 -6.53
N ALA A 640 -11.59 2.60 -6.58
CA ALA A 640 -12.46 2.70 -5.41
C ALA A 640 -12.16 1.61 -4.38
N ILE A 641 -12.05 0.35 -4.80
CA ILE A 641 -11.70 -0.77 -3.91
C ILE A 641 -10.30 -0.58 -3.34
N SER A 642 -9.32 -0.26 -4.19
CA SER A 642 -7.96 -0.11 -3.73
C SER A 642 -7.80 1.06 -2.76
N ARG A 643 -8.52 2.17 -2.97
CA ARG A 643 -8.53 3.30 -2.04
C ARG A 643 -9.18 2.94 -0.71
N ALA A 644 -10.29 2.20 -0.74
CA ALA A 644 -10.95 1.72 0.47
C ALA A 644 -10.04 0.79 1.28
N LEU A 645 -9.36 -0.15 0.62
CA LEU A 645 -8.38 -1.04 1.26
C LEU A 645 -7.18 -0.28 1.83
N ALA A 646 -6.65 0.70 1.10
CA ALA A 646 -5.57 1.55 1.56
C ALA A 646 -5.98 2.34 2.81
N ASN A 647 -7.15 2.99 2.80
CA ASN A 647 -7.65 3.74 3.95
C ASN A 647 -7.91 2.83 5.16
N PHE A 648 -8.45 1.63 4.94
CA PHE A 648 -8.64 0.63 5.99
C PHE A 648 -7.29 0.23 6.62
N ALA A 649 -6.28 -0.08 5.81
CA ALA A 649 -4.94 -0.46 6.26
C ALA A 649 -4.18 0.70 6.93
N LEU A 650 -4.36 1.94 6.48
CA LEU A 650 -3.65 3.12 6.99
C LEU A 650 -4.27 3.69 8.28
N HIS A 651 -5.58 3.60 8.43
CA HIS A 651 -6.29 4.31 9.49
C HIS A 651 -7.04 3.37 10.43
N CYS A 652 -7.79 2.41 9.91
CA CYS A 652 -8.61 1.53 10.76
C CYS A 652 -7.78 0.48 11.48
N VAL A 653 -6.90 -0.23 10.77
CA VAL A 653 -6.10 -1.32 11.36
C VAL A 653 -5.13 -0.81 12.43
N PRO A 654 -4.32 0.26 12.21
CA PRO A 654 -3.42 0.76 13.25
C PRO A 654 -4.17 1.31 14.46
N TYR A 655 -5.32 1.98 14.23
CA TYR A 655 -6.17 2.46 15.32
C TYR A 655 -6.64 1.30 16.22
N VAL A 656 -7.17 0.22 15.63
CA VAL A 656 -7.62 -0.93 16.42
C VAL A 656 -6.43 -1.62 17.09
N VAL A 657 -5.39 -1.97 16.34
CA VAL A 657 -4.30 -2.83 16.82
C VAL A 657 -3.38 -2.13 17.81
N GLU A 658 -3.08 -0.85 17.58
CA GLU A 658 -2.02 -0.13 18.30
C GLU A 658 -2.55 1.03 19.13
N GLU A 659 -3.79 1.48 18.93
CA GLU A 659 -4.46 2.46 19.79
C GLU A 659 -5.40 1.83 20.80
N LEU A 660 -6.33 0.99 20.35
CA LEU A 660 -7.29 0.34 21.24
C LEU A 660 -6.68 -0.83 22.01
N HIS A 661 -5.74 -1.56 21.40
CA HIS A 661 -5.12 -2.76 21.99
C HIS A 661 -3.59 -2.62 22.15
N PRO A 662 -2.96 -3.34 23.10
CA PRO A 662 -1.50 -3.33 23.28
C PRO A 662 -0.83 -4.28 22.28
N GLY A 663 -1.20 -4.15 21.00
CA GLY A 663 -0.66 -4.93 19.88
C GLY A 663 0.36 -4.15 19.07
N ARG A 664 0.88 -4.79 18.02
CA ARG A 664 1.77 -4.19 17.03
C ARG A 664 1.44 -4.71 15.63
N LEU A 665 1.31 -3.80 14.67
CA LEU A 665 1.00 -4.14 13.29
C LEU A 665 2.28 -4.48 12.51
N VAL A 666 2.30 -5.65 11.85
CA VAL A 666 3.42 -6.13 11.01
C VAL A 666 3.22 -5.75 9.55
N TYR A 667 2.01 -5.96 9.02
CA TYR A 667 1.64 -5.76 7.62
C TYR A 667 0.25 -5.14 7.56
#